data_AF-A0A7W7SNY4-F1
#
_entry.id   AF-A0A7W7SNY4-F1
#
_cell.length_a   1.000
_cell.length_b   1.000
_cell.length_c   1.000
_cell.angle_alpha   90.00
_cell.angle_beta   90.00
_cell.angle_gamma   90.00
#
_symmetry.space_group_name_H-M   'P 1'
#
loop_
_entity.id
_entity.type
_entity.pdbx_description
1 polymer ?
#
loop_
_entity_poly.entity_id
_entity_poly.type
_entity_poly.pdbx_seq_one_letter_code
_entity_poly.pdbx_strand_id
1 'polypeptide(L)'
;MTGLAGWVLLRTAGLPLRMWLDGANPELALRIRALVDAEDRYADLAAALAVELGAVLVPHPALDTATRRHVLACRRRLHRSQPIDPAGFTRLVSAAQAAGEPDLATRLTVLAMTAERTTAERTTVDVAVDEELARLLPAPWTMLTESPVGRHALADGDITAGDDIAARVRVGEAWQGKRLRQRSEYLWRMISRGAAKTTPRGWLGHVSLIPATEDGTYPVTLGPEVAARWTENVHALQAEPPAGRSRVALAPLHQLVDGQLRVWVVRPDDPTELHPVTLRMTPHLTRVHAALRHGARSIDEVIAALVTDPDDARQRTTWHGFLSHLVKLGVCQFTGTPRVRRTGWRDVGQQVTATAEPDAPGFVDVYRRATADWPAATGALVQAALGPVQRLNALMSLDEEKPSIVPDHIGPDRRPVLDLLGELLADESHSKHEWRPAVWPTTDRPDSGYARLLRLIADTSTGQQVVDLDDDLLDRLGAPPAEYGWPVDCLVRPLADGGVVLDAIASAGMLDARFAAELTALHPASSHVDAYRRFLRELDAQTGVTSVELLTPALAERAANAVRRPLYPTAWTGDADLEPYCDVDVGSATHIPLEALTARRVDDRIVIEADGRRVRIMYHATRQPPTPWSLLLSILQGGPTLVATRFRRLRHSLAALPDQAYLPRVTVRGSTIVSPAQWRLRPARLWDPADSPLAKAKHLARLRDRLGLPRWIMLCARPGGRPVPCDLDSLRAPSVFEAVSDAAVTETTDAAVTEATDPDEAQLIVEEMVPAPDELPVRDLVDGRPEPVAAELLLRLPQHTDPASLAVATAAALAGTPVGWPGPADHRNGAELPDQGLPTRAIALGPPDDLPANGASRALEPTPRGR
;
A
#
# COMPACT_ATOMS: atom_id res chain seq x y z
N MET A 1 20.61 26.19 -15.84
CA MET A 1 19.15 26.20 -16.07
C MET A 1 18.53 25.16 -15.15
N THR A 2 17.68 25.57 -14.21
CA THR A 2 17.07 24.65 -13.23
C THR A 2 15.77 24.08 -13.78
N GLY A 3 15.78 22.83 -14.23
CA GLY A 3 14.54 22.10 -14.57
C GLY A 3 13.65 21.88 -13.34
N LEU A 4 12.48 21.25 -13.53
CA LEU A 4 11.54 20.93 -12.45
C LEU A 4 12.15 20.15 -11.28
N ALA A 5 13.18 19.33 -11.51
CA ALA A 5 13.88 18.62 -10.44
C ALA A 5 15.30 18.19 -10.84
N GLY A 6 16.33 18.89 -10.33
CA GLY A 6 17.70 18.37 -10.20
C GLY A 6 17.91 17.54 -8.93
N TRP A 7 16.82 17.16 -8.25
CA TRP A 7 16.81 16.49 -6.96
C TRP A 7 15.82 15.33 -6.99
N VAL A 8 16.16 14.28 -6.25
CA VAL A 8 15.29 13.12 -6.01
C VAL A 8 15.06 12.98 -4.53
N LEU A 9 13.86 12.55 -4.15
CA LEU A 9 13.55 12.24 -2.77
C LEU A 9 13.72 10.73 -2.58
N LEU A 10 14.69 10.33 -1.76
CA LEU A 10 14.93 8.95 -1.39
C LEU A 10 14.24 8.64 -0.07
N ARG A 11 13.43 7.59 -0.05
CA ARG A 11 12.90 6.97 1.17
C ARG A 11 13.66 5.68 1.43
N THR A 12 14.11 5.49 2.67
CA THR A 12 14.80 4.26 3.07
C THR A 12 14.12 3.61 4.27
N ALA A 13 14.30 2.30 4.38
CA ALA A 13 13.99 1.59 5.60
C ALA A 13 14.88 2.12 6.75
N GLY A 14 14.33 2.24 7.96
CA GLY A 14 15.06 2.84 9.08
C GLY A 14 16.09 1.93 9.73
N LEU A 15 15.84 0.61 9.70
CA LEU A 15 16.71 -0.41 10.26
C LEU A 15 17.56 -1.06 9.14
N PRO A 16 18.81 -1.44 9.45
CA PRO A 16 19.65 -2.22 8.54
C PRO A 16 18.99 -3.53 8.11
N LEU A 17 19.13 -3.90 6.83
CA LEU A 17 18.53 -5.12 6.30
C LEU A 17 19.02 -6.38 7.00
N ARG A 18 20.30 -6.40 7.41
CA ARG A 18 20.90 -7.51 8.14
C ARG A 18 20.10 -7.95 9.35
N MET A 19 19.44 -7.04 10.08
CA MET A 19 18.67 -7.42 11.28
C MET A 19 17.51 -8.35 10.95
N TRP A 20 16.92 -8.17 9.76
CA TRP A 20 15.88 -9.08 9.28
C TRP A 20 16.50 -10.39 8.77
N LEU A 21 17.60 -10.34 8.03
CA LEU A 21 18.30 -11.51 7.50
C LEU A 21 18.92 -12.40 8.59
N ASP A 22 19.35 -11.81 9.71
CA ASP A 22 19.89 -12.52 10.88
C ASP A 22 18.80 -13.36 11.60
N GLY A 23 17.53 -13.16 11.23
CA GLY A 23 16.41 -14.02 11.60
C GLY A 23 16.31 -15.31 10.78
N ALA A 24 17.17 -15.51 9.78
CA ALA A 24 17.26 -16.73 8.98
C ALA A 24 18.51 -17.56 9.36
N ASN A 25 18.51 -18.83 8.96
CA ASN A 25 19.65 -19.72 9.10
C ASN A 25 19.84 -20.53 7.80
N PRO A 26 20.57 -19.99 6.80
CA PRO A 26 20.72 -20.62 5.49
C PRO A 26 21.39 -22.00 5.55
N GLU A 27 22.30 -22.21 6.50
CA GLU A 27 22.96 -23.50 6.70
C GLU A 27 21.95 -24.56 7.17
N LEU A 28 21.13 -24.23 8.18
CA LEU A 28 20.06 -25.12 8.64
C LEU A 28 19.03 -25.37 7.54
N ALA A 29 18.64 -24.35 6.77
CA ALA A 29 17.73 -24.49 5.64
C ALA A 29 18.29 -25.46 4.57
N LEU A 30 19.58 -25.38 4.25
CA LEU A 30 20.26 -26.32 3.35
C LEU A 30 20.26 -27.74 3.91
N ARG A 31 20.51 -27.93 5.22
CA ARG A 31 20.44 -29.26 5.86
C ARG A 31 19.02 -29.84 5.86
N ILE A 32 18.00 -29.00 6.08
CA ILE A 32 16.59 -29.42 6.00
C ILE A 32 16.24 -29.87 4.57
N ARG A 33 16.68 -29.13 3.53
CA ARG A 33 16.49 -29.53 2.13
C ARG A 33 17.22 -30.84 1.82
N ALA A 34 18.47 -30.99 2.25
CA ALA A 34 19.22 -32.23 2.08
C ALA A 34 18.56 -33.43 2.80
N LEU A 35 17.94 -33.19 3.95
CA LEU A 35 17.15 -34.19 4.68
C LEU A 35 15.88 -34.57 3.92
N VAL A 36 15.15 -33.59 3.36
CA VAL A 36 13.98 -33.83 2.49
C VAL A 36 14.39 -34.72 1.31
N ASP A 37 15.46 -34.36 0.60
CA ASP A 37 15.96 -35.15 -0.53
C ASP A 37 16.38 -36.57 -0.11
N ALA A 38 16.97 -36.72 1.08
CA ALA A 38 17.36 -38.03 1.59
C ALA A 38 16.15 -38.90 1.94
N GLU A 39 15.12 -38.32 2.55
CA GLU A 39 13.87 -39.01 2.86
C GLU A 39 13.10 -39.40 1.59
N ASP A 40 13.05 -38.51 0.59
CA ASP A 40 12.36 -38.77 -0.68
C ASP A 40 13.10 -39.88 -1.46
N ARG A 41 14.44 -39.84 -1.52
CA ARG A 41 15.25 -40.95 -2.07
C ARG A 41 15.03 -42.27 -1.32
N TYR A 42 14.93 -42.23 0.01
CA TYR A 42 14.64 -43.42 0.81
C TYR A 42 13.25 -43.98 0.46
N ALA A 43 12.24 -43.11 0.35
CA ALA A 43 10.88 -43.50 0.00
C ALA A 43 10.80 -44.17 -1.37
N ASP A 44 11.45 -43.62 -2.39
CA ASP A 44 11.50 -44.18 -3.75
C ASP A 44 12.15 -45.58 -3.76
N LEU A 45 13.32 -45.71 -3.12
CA LEU A 45 14.02 -46.99 -3.00
C LEU A 45 13.21 -48.01 -2.19
N ALA A 46 12.57 -47.58 -1.10
CA ALA A 46 11.73 -48.43 -0.26
C ALA A 46 10.50 -48.95 -1.04
N ALA A 47 9.83 -48.09 -1.81
CA ALA A 47 8.67 -48.47 -2.61
C ALA A 47 9.07 -49.49 -3.70
N ALA A 48 10.16 -49.24 -4.42
CA ALA A 48 10.68 -50.17 -5.44
C ALA A 48 11.04 -51.54 -4.82
N LEU A 49 11.78 -51.54 -3.71
CA LEU A 49 12.15 -52.78 -3.02
C LEU A 49 10.93 -53.49 -2.40
N ALA A 50 9.89 -52.77 -1.97
CA ALA A 50 8.67 -53.39 -1.47
C ALA A 50 7.93 -54.21 -2.54
N VAL A 51 7.90 -53.71 -3.78
CA VAL A 51 7.34 -54.43 -4.94
C VAL A 51 8.14 -55.69 -5.19
N GLU A 52 9.47 -55.57 -5.21
CA GLU A 52 10.37 -56.68 -5.48
C GLU A 52 10.36 -57.75 -4.38
N LEU A 53 10.31 -57.36 -3.10
CA LEU A 53 10.10 -58.29 -1.99
C LEU A 53 8.80 -59.09 -2.17
N GLY A 54 7.75 -58.44 -2.68
CA GLY A 54 6.46 -59.07 -2.97
C GLY A 54 6.50 -60.05 -4.13
N ALA A 55 7.29 -59.75 -5.16
CA ALA A 55 7.44 -60.57 -6.36
C ALA A 55 8.40 -61.74 -6.16
N VAL A 56 9.50 -61.53 -5.42
CA VAL A 56 10.63 -62.46 -5.33
C VAL A 56 10.61 -63.25 -4.02
N LEU A 57 10.67 -62.56 -2.86
CA LEU A 57 10.86 -63.25 -1.58
C LEU A 57 9.57 -63.83 -0.99
N VAL A 58 8.45 -63.11 -1.04
CA VAL A 58 7.18 -63.60 -0.47
C VAL A 58 6.75 -64.97 -1.02
N PRO A 59 6.78 -65.22 -2.35
CA PRO A 59 6.44 -66.53 -2.91
C PRO A 59 7.56 -67.58 -2.80
N HIS A 60 8.77 -67.21 -2.35
CA HIS A 60 9.92 -68.10 -2.43
C HIS A 60 9.76 -69.35 -1.53
N PRO A 61 9.98 -70.57 -2.05
CA PRO A 61 9.71 -71.81 -1.33
C PRO A 61 10.70 -72.07 -0.18
N ALA A 62 11.91 -71.52 -0.23
CA ALA A 62 12.93 -71.71 0.80
C ALA A 62 12.65 -70.95 2.12
N LEU A 63 11.67 -70.04 2.15
CA LEU A 63 11.34 -69.29 3.36
C LEU A 63 10.34 -70.03 4.25
N ASP A 64 10.66 -70.14 5.53
CA ASP A 64 9.71 -70.65 6.53
C ASP A 64 8.56 -69.66 6.80
N THR A 65 7.53 -70.13 7.52
CA THR A 65 6.32 -69.34 7.79
C THR A 65 6.59 -68.09 8.64
N ALA A 66 7.60 -68.11 9.50
CA ALA A 66 7.95 -66.99 10.38
C ALA A 66 8.68 -65.88 9.59
N THR A 67 9.67 -66.26 8.78
CA THR A 67 10.44 -65.38 7.90
C THR A 67 9.54 -64.77 6.84
N ARG A 68 8.64 -65.54 6.22
CA ARG A 68 7.66 -65.02 5.27
C ARG A 68 6.74 -63.96 5.89
N ARG A 69 6.29 -64.17 7.14
CA ARG A 69 5.51 -63.15 7.88
C ARG A 69 6.31 -61.88 8.14
N HIS A 70 7.58 -62.01 8.51
CA HIS A 70 8.49 -60.86 8.69
C HIS A 70 8.70 -60.08 7.39
N VAL A 71 8.99 -60.78 6.28
CA VAL A 71 9.13 -60.17 4.94
C VAL A 71 7.86 -59.44 4.55
N LEU A 72 6.68 -60.04 4.76
CA LEU A 72 5.39 -59.39 4.49
C LEU A 72 5.17 -58.12 5.33
N ALA A 73 5.51 -58.16 6.62
CA ALA A 73 5.40 -56.99 7.50
C ALA A 73 6.35 -55.87 7.05
N CYS A 74 7.60 -56.22 6.75
CA CYS A 74 8.59 -55.29 6.25
C CYS A 74 8.20 -54.69 4.90
N ARG A 75 7.74 -55.52 3.95
CA ARG A 75 7.19 -55.06 2.67
C ARG A 75 6.09 -54.02 2.89
N ARG A 76 5.14 -54.27 3.79
CA ARG A 76 4.05 -53.31 4.08
C ARG A 76 4.58 -52.00 4.66
N ARG A 77 5.64 -52.04 5.48
CA ARG A 77 6.31 -50.84 6.01
C ARG A 77 7.03 -50.07 4.90
N LEU A 78 7.86 -50.74 4.11
CA LEU A 78 8.59 -50.14 2.99
C LEU A 78 7.65 -49.55 1.94
N HIS A 79 6.55 -50.22 1.63
CA HIS A 79 5.51 -49.70 0.73
C HIS A 79 4.85 -48.41 1.25
N ARG A 80 4.86 -48.20 2.56
CA ARG A 80 4.37 -46.96 3.20
C ARG A 80 5.52 -46.00 3.55
N SER A 81 6.72 -46.26 3.05
CA SER A 81 7.94 -45.52 3.36
C SER A 81 8.24 -45.41 4.86
N GLN A 82 7.78 -46.39 5.64
CA GLN A 82 8.02 -46.44 7.07
C GLN A 82 9.40 -47.06 7.34
N PRO A 83 10.20 -46.48 8.25
CA PRO A 83 11.52 -47.00 8.59
C PRO A 83 11.39 -48.43 9.12
N ILE A 84 12.39 -49.26 8.88
CA ILE A 84 12.56 -50.59 9.49
C ILE A 84 13.76 -50.50 10.44
N ASP A 85 13.64 -51.12 11.61
CA ASP A 85 14.76 -51.16 12.56
C ASP A 85 15.95 -51.99 12.03
N PRO A 86 17.17 -51.76 12.52
CA PRO A 86 18.36 -52.45 12.01
C PRO A 86 18.25 -53.99 12.05
N ALA A 87 17.67 -54.54 13.11
CA ALA A 87 17.48 -55.99 13.24
C ALA A 87 16.50 -56.55 12.19
N GLY A 88 15.46 -55.78 11.86
CA GLY A 88 14.51 -56.08 10.80
C GLY A 88 15.17 -56.11 9.42
N PHE A 89 16.08 -55.18 9.13
CA PHE A 89 16.89 -55.18 7.90
C PHE A 89 17.85 -56.36 7.84
N THR A 90 18.56 -56.67 8.92
CA THR A 90 19.45 -57.86 8.97
C THR A 90 18.67 -59.13 8.62
N ARG A 91 17.47 -59.30 9.17
CA ARG A 91 16.60 -60.44 8.85
C ARG A 91 16.12 -60.46 7.39
N LEU A 92 15.84 -59.30 6.79
CA LEU A 92 15.49 -59.21 5.36
C LEU A 92 16.65 -59.59 4.46
N VAL A 93 17.86 -59.10 4.77
CA VAL A 93 19.08 -59.42 4.01
C VAL A 93 19.38 -60.91 4.10
N SER A 94 19.29 -61.52 5.30
CA SER A 94 19.46 -62.97 5.47
C SER A 94 18.40 -63.78 4.72
N ALA A 95 17.14 -63.31 4.69
CA ALA A 95 16.08 -63.97 3.92
C ALA A 95 16.35 -63.91 2.40
N ALA A 96 16.85 -62.78 1.89
CA ALA A 96 17.24 -62.65 0.48
C ALA A 96 18.42 -63.56 0.13
N GLN A 97 19.44 -63.63 1.00
CA GLN A 97 20.58 -64.53 0.82
C GLN A 97 20.16 -66.01 0.84
N ALA A 98 19.29 -66.41 1.77
CA ALA A 98 18.77 -67.78 1.85
C ALA A 98 17.88 -68.16 0.66
N ALA A 99 17.25 -67.17 0.01
CA ALA A 99 16.49 -67.35 -1.22
C ALA A 99 17.36 -67.36 -2.49
N GLY A 100 18.68 -67.14 -2.39
CA GLY A 100 19.57 -67.11 -3.54
C GLY A 100 19.51 -65.80 -4.34
N GLU A 101 19.13 -64.69 -3.69
CA GLU A 101 18.93 -63.37 -4.32
C GLU A 101 19.99 -62.35 -3.86
N PRO A 102 21.26 -62.46 -4.33
CA PRO A 102 22.37 -61.64 -3.85
C PRO A 102 22.25 -60.14 -4.20
N ASP A 103 21.68 -59.82 -5.35
CA ASP A 103 21.49 -58.43 -5.80
C ASP A 103 20.41 -57.72 -4.98
N LEU A 104 19.35 -58.45 -4.61
CA LEU A 104 18.33 -57.94 -3.69
C LEU A 104 18.90 -57.76 -2.28
N ALA A 105 19.69 -58.72 -1.79
CA ALA A 105 20.38 -58.60 -0.50
C ALA A 105 21.31 -57.37 -0.43
N THR A 106 22.04 -57.09 -1.52
CA THR A 106 22.91 -55.91 -1.63
C THR A 106 22.09 -54.62 -1.59
N ARG A 107 21.01 -54.51 -2.38
CA ARG A 107 20.15 -53.32 -2.38
C ARG A 107 19.41 -53.11 -1.06
N LEU A 108 19.02 -54.18 -0.36
CA LEU A 108 18.46 -54.11 0.99
C LEU A 108 19.49 -53.59 2.00
N THR A 109 20.76 -53.95 1.84
CA THR A 109 21.87 -53.44 2.68
C THR A 109 22.08 -51.95 2.44
N VAL A 110 22.08 -51.50 1.17
CA VAL A 110 22.16 -50.07 0.82
C VAL A 110 20.97 -49.30 1.39
N LEU A 111 19.76 -49.85 1.30
CA LEU A 111 18.57 -49.24 1.88
C LEU A 111 18.68 -49.12 3.41
N ALA A 112 19.22 -50.13 4.09
CA ALA A 112 19.43 -50.11 5.54
C ALA A 112 20.41 -48.99 5.95
N MET A 113 21.55 -48.88 5.27
CA MET A 113 22.53 -47.81 5.51
C MET A 113 21.93 -46.42 5.25
N THR A 114 21.10 -46.30 4.20
CA THR A 114 20.40 -45.06 3.87
C THR A 114 19.39 -44.68 4.96
N ALA A 115 18.63 -45.65 5.47
CA ALA A 115 17.66 -45.45 6.55
C ALA A 115 18.34 -44.99 7.85
N GLU A 116 19.46 -45.62 8.22
CA GLU A 116 20.25 -45.28 9.41
C GLU A 116 20.79 -43.85 9.30
N ARG A 117 21.45 -43.52 8.18
CA ARG A 117 21.98 -42.16 7.94
C ARG A 117 20.88 -41.09 7.95
N THR A 118 19.74 -41.37 7.33
CA THR A 118 18.61 -40.43 7.29
C THR A 118 18.01 -40.22 8.68
N THR A 119 17.92 -41.27 9.49
CA THR A 119 17.42 -41.19 10.88
C THR A 119 18.39 -40.40 11.78
N ALA A 120 19.69 -40.64 11.63
CA ALA A 120 20.72 -39.89 12.33
C ALA A 120 20.68 -38.39 11.95
N GLU A 121 20.67 -38.07 10.66
CA GLU A 121 20.59 -36.68 10.19
C GLU A 121 19.29 -36.00 10.66
N ARG A 122 18.16 -36.70 10.62
CA ARG A 122 16.89 -36.16 11.14
C ARG A 122 17.00 -35.74 12.60
N THR A 123 17.64 -36.56 13.43
CA THR A 123 17.84 -36.26 14.86
C THR A 123 18.74 -35.04 15.03
N THR A 124 19.82 -34.95 14.25
CA THR A 124 20.72 -33.77 14.25
C THR A 124 20.00 -32.50 13.81
N VAL A 125 19.19 -32.57 12.76
CA VAL A 125 18.42 -31.41 12.26
C VAL A 125 17.34 -30.99 13.24
N ASP A 126 16.67 -31.93 13.92
CA ASP A 126 15.65 -31.63 14.93
C ASP A 126 16.24 -30.83 16.11
N VAL A 127 17.40 -31.25 16.62
CA VAL A 127 18.14 -30.52 17.66
C VAL A 127 18.53 -29.12 17.17
N ALA A 128 19.06 -29.00 15.95
CA ALA A 128 19.45 -27.72 15.38
C ALA A 128 18.25 -26.76 15.18
N VAL A 129 17.06 -27.31 14.89
CA VAL A 129 15.81 -26.55 14.82
C VAL A 129 15.44 -25.99 16.20
N ASP A 130 15.51 -26.80 17.26
CA ASP A 130 15.22 -26.33 18.62
C ASP A 130 16.20 -25.26 19.10
N GLU A 131 17.50 -25.43 18.81
CA GLU A 131 18.54 -24.44 19.10
C GLU A 131 18.30 -23.12 18.36
N GLU A 132 17.93 -23.19 17.08
CA GLU A 132 17.62 -22.02 16.28
C GLU A 132 16.36 -21.29 16.78
N LEU A 133 15.31 -22.02 17.13
CA LEU A 133 14.11 -21.41 17.74
C LEU A 133 14.45 -20.71 19.06
N ALA A 134 15.29 -21.33 19.90
CA ALA A 134 15.74 -20.72 21.14
C ALA A 134 16.56 -19.44 20.91
N ARG A 135 17.41 -19.41 19.88
CA ARG A 135 18.19 -18.22 19.46
C ARG A 135 17.28 -17.07 19.02
N LEU A 136 16.24 -17.38 18.24
CA LEU A 136 15.36 -16.38 17.62
C LEU A 136 14.46 -15.64 18.63
N LEU A 137 14.23 -16.21 19.82
CA LEU A 137 13.35 -15.61 20.82
C LEU A 137 13.89 -14.27 21.40
N PRO A 138 15.10 -14.20 21.99
CA PRO A 138 15.67 -12.95 22.51
C PRO A 138 16.30 -12.06 21.44
N ALA A 139 16.71 -12.63 20.30
CA ALA A 139 17.44 -11.94 19.24
C ALA A 139 16.89 -10.55 18.83
N PRO A 140 15.58 -10.37 18.56
CA PRO A 140 15.10 -9.08 18.07
C PRO A 140 15.22 -7.97 19.11
N TRP A 141 15.12 -8.28 20.40
CA TRP A 141 15.35 -7.31 21.46
C TRP A 141 16.80 -6.88 21.51
N THR A 142 17.73 -7.84 21.50
CA THR A 142 19.18 -7.57 21.48
C THR A 142 19.54 -6.67 20.28
N MET A 143 19.12 -7.06 19.06
CA MET A 143 19.39 -6.29 17.84
C MET A 143 18.92 -4.84 17.92
N LEU A 144 17.70 -4.60 18.41
CA LEU A 144 17.14 -3.26 18.55
C LEU A 144 17.88 -2.44 19.61
N THR A 145 18.26 -3.03 20.74
CA THR A 145 18.99 -2.32 21.80
C THR A 145 20.44 -2.01 21.43
N GLU A 146 21.06 -2.83 20.61
CA GLU A 146 22.44 -2.63 20.13
C GLU A 146 22.51 -1.65 18.95
N SER A 147 21.44 -1.55 18.15
CA SER A 147 21.33 -0.58 17.06
C SER A 147 21.12 0.86 17.55
N PRO A 148 21.87 1.85 17.03
CA PRO A 148 21.56 3.27 17.24
C PRO A 148 20.12 3.63 16.88
N VAL A 149 19.66 3.24 15.69
CA VAL A 149 18.28 3.52 15.23
C VAL A 149 17.25 2.75 16.04
N GLY A 150 17.53 1.47 16.34
CA GLY A 150 16.64 0.65 17.18
C GLY A 150 16.40 1.27 18.56
N ARG A 151 17.43 1.86 19.19
CA ARG A 151 17.29 2.57 20.46
C ARG A 151 16.41 3.82 20.35
N HIS A 152 16.56 4.61 19.28
CA HIS A 152 15.67 5.77 19.07
C HIS A 152 14.22 5.33 18.80
N ALA A 153 14.01 4.27 18.02
CA ALA A 153 12.68 3.72 17.76
C ALA A 153 11.99 3.20 19.04
N LEU A 154 12.76 2.67 19.99
CA LEU A 154 12.25 2.31 21.32
C LEU A 154 11.96 3.55 22.16
N ALA A 155 12.85 4.55 22.16
CA ALA A 155 12.72 5.76 22.99
C ALA A 155 11.59 6.70 22.55
N ASP A 156 11.36 6.87 21.24
CA ASP A 156 10.28 7.71 20.69
C ASP A 156 8.93 6.98 20.62
N GLY A 157 8.84 5.74 21.11
CA GLY A 157 7.59 4.99 21.20
C GLY A 157 7.08 4.41 19.87
N ASP A 158 7.87 4.45 18.80
CA ASP A 158 7.53 3.81 17.51
C ASP A 158 7.29 2.31 17.66
N ILE A 159 8.01 1.71 18.62
CA ILE A 159 7.85 0.34 19.10
C ILE A 159 7.14 0.39 20.45
N THR A 160 5.81 0.47 20.42
CA THR A 160 4.93 0.74 21.58
C THR A 160 5.04 -0.26 22.74
N ALA A 161 5.63 -1.43 22.53
CA ALA A 161 5.83 -2.43 23.58
C ALA A 161 7.20 -2.35 24.27
N GLY A 162 8.05 -1.38 23.91
CA GLY A 162 9.45 -1.28 24.38
C GLY A 162 9.59 -1.28 25.90
N ASP A 163 8.83 -0.42 26.60
CA ASP A 163 8.91 -0.29 28.06
C ASP A 163 8.44 -1.53 28.82
N ASP A 164 7.35 -2.17 28.37
CA ASP A 164 6.86 -3.44 28.93
C ASP A 164 7.92 -4.54 28.77
N ILE A 165 8.57 -4.63 27.61
CA ILE A 165 9.63 -5.62 27.36
C ILE A 165 10.85 -5.33 28.25
N ALA A 166 11.31 -4.08 28.31
CA ALA A 166 12.44 -3.68 29.15
C ALA A 166 12.20 -4.02 30.63
N ALA A 167 10.99 -3.77 31.14
CA ALA A 167 10.63 -4.09 32.51
C ALA A 167 10.68 -5.60 32.80
N ARG A 168 10.19 -6.43 31.87
CA ARG A 168 10.19 -7.90 31.98
C ARG A 168 11.57 -8.52 31.93
N VAL A 169 12.40 -8.06 30.97
CA VAL A 169 13.79 -8.51 30.84
C VAL A 169 14.58 -8.18 32.10
N ARG A 170 14.35 -6.99 32.70
CA ARG A 170 15.02 -6.56 33.93
C ARG A 170 14.71 -7.45 35.14
N VAL A 171 13.50 -8.01 35.23
CA VAL A 171 13.12 -8.94 36.31
C VAL A 171 13.46 -10.40 35.97
N GLY A 172 14.14 -10.66 34.86
CA GLY A 172 14.59 -12.01 34.47
C GLY A 172 13.48 -12.93 33.94
N GLU A 173 12.39 -12.38 33.40
CA GLU A 173 11.33 -13.21 32.78
C GLU A 173 11.92 -14.02 31.59
N ALA A 174 11.61 -15.32 31.53
CA ALA A 174 12.15 -16.19 30.49
C ALA A 174 11.49 -15.95 29.12
N TRP A 175 12.30 -15.84 28.08
CA TRP A 175 11.83 -15.63 26.69
C TRP A 175 10.95 -16.76 26.15
N GLN A 176 11.08 -17.98 26.70
CA GLN A 176 10.22 -19.11 26.37
C GLN A 176 8.81 -18.97 26.98
N GLY A 177 8.58 -18.04 27.91
CA GLY A 177 7.27 -17.77 28.49
C GLY A 177 6.31 -17.13 27.49
N LYS A 178 5.00 -17.42 27.63
CA LYS A 178 3.95 -16.99 26.68
C LYS A 178 4.02 -15.49 26.32
N ARG A 179 4.25 -14.62 27.30
CA ARG A 179 4.25 -13.16 27.11
C ARG A 179 5.44 -12.70 26.29
N LEU A 180 6.67 -13.09 26.67
CA LEU A 180 7.86 -12.70 25.93
C LEU A 180 7.94 -13.35 24.55
N ARG A 181 7.39 -14.55 24.34
CA ARG A 181 7.20 -15.11 22.98
C ARG A 181 6.33 -14.21 22.10
N GLN A 182 5.17 -13.77 22.60
CA GLN A 182 4.30 -12.84 21.87
C GLN A 182 4.98 -11.49 21.58
N ARG A 183 5.80 -11.00 22.53
CA ARG A 183 6.58 -9.78 22.33
C ARG A 183 7.71 -9.96 21.32
N SER A 184 8.39 -11.11 21.31
CA SER A 184 9.40 -11.44 20.32
C SER A 184 8.82 -11.42 18.90
N GLU A 185 7.67 -12.07 18.68
CA GLU A 185 6.98 -12.00 17.39
C GLU A 185 6.59 -10.58 17.00
N TYR A 186 6.10 -9.78 17.96
CA TYR A 186 5.84 -8.36 17.71
C TYR A 186 7.11 -7.60 17.26
N LEU A 187 8.23 -7.75 17.98
CA LEU A 187 9.50 -7.08 17.66
C LEU A 187 10.01 -7.50 16.28
N TRP A 188 9.94 -8.79 15.95
CA TRP A 188 10.33 -9.27 14.64
C TRP A 188 9.49 -8.69 13.50
N ARG A 189 8.17 -8.49 13.71
CA ARG A 189 7.33 -7.77 12.72
C ARG A 189 7.77 -6.32 12.58
N MET A 190 8.20 -5.68 13.67
CA MET A 190 8.72 -4.32 13.65
C MET A 190 10.08 -4.24 12.93
N ILE A 191 10.98 -5.19 13.15
CA ILE A 191 12.24 -5.34 12.40
C ILE A 191 11.95 -5.56 10.92
N SER A 192 11.09 -6.52 10.58
CA SER A 192 10.73 -6.81 9.18
C SER A 192 10.15 -5.58 8.48
N ARG A 193 9.34 -4.78 9.18
CA ARG A 193 8.86 -3.49 8.68
C ARG A 193 10.01 -2.49 8.51
N GLY A 194 10.80 -2.29 9.55
CA GLY A 194 11.84 -1.26 9.58
C GLY A 194 13.03 -1.57 8.68
N ALA A 195 13.22 -2.82 8.26
CA ALA A 195 14.32 -3.27 7.42
C ALA A 195 13.94 -3.40 5.93
N ALA A 196 12.71 -3.81 5.63
CA ALA A 196 12.28 -4.12 4.26
C ALA A 196 11.19 -3.20 3.71
N LYS A 197 10.63 -2.26 4.49
CA LYS A 197 9.64 -1.28 4.02
C LYS A 197 10.18 0.14 4.12
N THR A 198 10.00 0.90 3.06
CA THR A 198 10.48 2.27 2.90
C THR A 198 9.44 3.33 3.30
N THR A 199 8.18 2.94 3.54
CA THR A 199 7.12 3.88 3.90
C THR A 199 7.43 4.59 5.23
N PRO A 200 7.64 5.92 5.24
CA PRO A 200 8.17 6.59 6.41
C PRO A 200 7.22 6.56 7.62
N ARG A 201 7.72 6.10 8.77
CA ARG A 201 7.00 5.95 10.05
C ARG A 201 8.01 6.02 11.19
N GLY A 202 8.15 7.21 11.80
CA GLY A 202 9.12 7.43 12.85
C GLY A 202 10.52 6.97 12.45
N TRP A 203 11.24 6.33 13.36
CA TRP A 203 12.57 5.76 13.15
C TRP A 203 12.61 4.47 12.34
N LEU A 204 11.46 3.98 11.86
CA LEU A 204 11.39 2.76 11.04
C LEU A 204 11.42 3.05 9.54
N GLY A 205 11.45 4.32 9.13
CA GLY A 205 11.63 4.71 7.74
C GLY A 205 12.04 6.17 7.64
N HIS A 206 13.07 6.44 6.84
CA HIS A 206 13.75 7.73 6.77
C HIS A 206 13.62 8.36 5.38
N VAL A 207 13.95 9.65 5.30
CA VAL A 207 13.85 10.45 4.08
C VAL A 207 15.15 11.23 3.81
N SER A 208 15.57 11.28 2.56
CA SER A 208 16.70 12.09 2.09
C SER A 208 16.32 12.84 0.83
N LEU A 209 16.88 14.05 0.67
CA LEU A 209 16.85 14.78 -0.60
C LEU A 209 18.26 14.73 -1.20
N ILE A 210 18.38 14.17 -2.41
CA ILE A 210 19.66 13.85 -3.05
C ILE A 210 19.71 14.52 -4.43
N PRO A 211 20.81 15.20 -4.81
CA PRO A 211 20.97 15.69 -6.17
C PRO A 211 20.96 14.53 -7.17
N ALA A 212 20.36 14.72 -8.34
CA ALA A 212 20.51 13.79 -9.46
C ALA A 212 21.48 14.39 -10.49
N THR A 213 22.59 13.70 -10.77
CA THR A 213 23.68 14.19 -11.62
C THR A 213 24.11 13.14 -12.64
N GLU A 214 24.72 13.57 -13.74
CA GLU A 214 25.23 12.68 -14.79
C GLU A 214 26.38 11.78 -14.27
N ASP A 215 27.17 12.29 -13.34
CA ASP A 215 28.27 11.57 -12.68
C ASP A 215 27.84 10.70 -11.50
N GLY A 216 26.53 10.67 -11.17
CA GLY A 216 25.99 9.84 -10.10
C GLY A 216 26.19 8.35 -10.39
N THR A 217 26.57 7.57 -9.37
CA THR A 217 26.85 6.13 -9.51
C THR A 217 26.23 5.31 -8.38
N TYR A 218 26.06 4.01 -8.64
CA TYR A 218 25.68 3.04 -7.62
C TYR A 218 26.91 2.38 -6.97
N PRO A 219 26.84 2.00 -5.68
CA PRO A 219 25.73 2.24 -4.76
C PRO A 219 25.71 3.66 -4.18
N VAL A 220 24.52 4.19 -3.90
CA VAL A 220 24.37 5.47 -3.19
C VAL A 220 24.50 5.24 -1.70
N THR A 221 25.29 6.06 -1.01
CA THR A 221 25.58 5.89 0.41
C THR A 221 24.94 6.97 1.28
N LEU A 222 24.28 6.56 2.35
CA LEU A 222 23.75 7.42 3.41
C LEU A 222 24.76 7.54 4.55
N GLY A 223 25.03 8.77 4.99
CA GLY A 223 25.89 9.08 6.12
C GLY A 223 25.20 8.82 7.47
N PRO A 224 25.95 8.81 8.59
CA PRO A 224 25.41 8.53 9.93
C PRO A 224 24.62 9.70 10.52
N GLU A 225 24.64 10.88 9.88
CA GLU A 225 23.94 12.07 10.35
C GLU A 225 22.42 11.97 10.11
N VAL A 226 21.66 12.28 11.16
CA VAL A 226 20.20 12.31 11.21
C VAL A 226 19.71 13.68 11.66
N ALA A 227 18.55 14.07 11.15
CA ALA A 227 17.71 15.11 11.74
C ALA A 227 16.30 14.53 11.92
N ALA A 228 15.53 15.03 12.86
CA ALA A 228 14.21 14.53 13.19
C ALA A 228 13.27 15.69 13.53
N ARG A 229 12.03 15.57 13.06
CA ARG A 229 10.96 16.52 13.31
C ARG A 229 9.79 15.79 13.95
N TRP A 230 9.43 16.18 15.17
CA TRP A 230 8.15 15.82 15.77
C TRP A 230 7.11 16.91 15.49
N THR A 231 5.86 16.52 15.24
CA THR A 231 4.73 17.44 15.08
C THR A 231 3.50 16.93 15.79
N GLU A 232 2.86 17.83 16.54
CA GLU A 232 1.63 17.60 17.26
C GLU A 232 0.50 17.13 16.33
N ASN A 233 -0.33 16.22 16.83
CA ASN A 233 -1.45 15.67 16.07
C ASN A 233 -2.57 16.71 15.92
N VAL A 234 -2.79 17.18 14.69
CA VAL A 234 -3.81 18.20 14.38
C VAL A 234 -5.24 17.76 14.74
N HIS A 235 -5.58 16.48 14.58
CA HIS A 235 -6.90 15.99 14.96
C HIS A 235 -7.10 16.04 16.49
N ALA A 236 -6.08 15.64 17.26
CA ALA A 236 -6.13 15.76 18.73
C ALA A 236 -6.22 17.22 19.17
N LEU A 237 -5.50 18.12 18.49
CA LEU A 237 -5.53 19.55 18.75
C LEU A 237 -6.91 20.18 18.48
N GLN A 238 -7.63 19.71 17.46
CA GLN A 238 -8.99 20.17 17.14
C GLN A 238 -10.03 19.69 18.15
N ALA A 239 -9.86 18.48 18.71
CA ALA A 239 -10.74 17.95 19.74
C ALA A 239 -10.60 18.70 21.08
N GLU A 240 -9.37 19.08 21.45
CA GLU A 240 -9.06 19.77 22.70
C GLU A 240 -8.15 20.99 22.46
N PRO A 241 -8.71 22.14 22.02
CA PRO A 241 -7.92 23.31 21.66
C PRO A 241 -7.31 23.98 22.91
N PRO A 242 -5.99 24.17 22.97
CA PRO A 242 -5.30 24.74 24.12
C PRO A 242 -5.52 26.24 24.24
N ALA A 243 -5.75 26.73 25.46
CA ALA A 243 -5.91 28.15 25.74
C ALA A 243 -4.73 28.99 25.21
N GLY A 244 -5.04 30.11 24.53
CA GLY A 244 -4.05 31.09 24.06
C GLY A 244 -3.46 30.85 22.66
N ARG A 245 -3.74 29.70 22.02
CA ARG A 245 -3.39 29.42 20.60
C ARG A 245 -4.59 29.08 19.73
N SER A 246 -5.79 29.19 20.29
CA SER A 246 -7.04 28.85 19.61
C SER A 246 -7.44 29.93 18.61
N ARG A 247 -7.66 29.51 17.38
CA ARG A 247 -8.32 30.30 16.33
C ARG A 247 -9.74 29.79 16.15
N VAL A 248 -10.60 30.61 15.56
CA VAL A 248 -11.97 30.25 15.21
C VAL A 248 -12.17 30.47 13.71
N ALA A 249 -12.82 29.50 13.08
CA ALA A 249 -13.20 29.53 11.67
C ALA A 249 -14.66 29.10 11.51
N LEU A 250 -15.29 29.50 10.40
CA LEU A 250 -16.56 28.88 9.99
C LEU A 250 -16.29 27.42 9.62
N ALA A 251 -17.23 26.53 9.94
CA ALA A 251 -17.19 25.17 9.42
C ALA A 251 -17.20 25.22 7.88
N PRO A 252 -16.36 24.42 7.20
CA PRO A 252 -16.08 24.61 5.78
C PRO A 252 -17.28 24.30 4.87
N LEU A 253 -18.13 23.35 5.27
CA LEU A 253 -19.33 22.95 4.53
C LEU A 253 -20.52 23.83 4.90
N HIS A 254 -20.41 25.16 4.71
CA HIS A 254 -21.50 26.11 4.93
C HIS A 254 -21.95 26.77 3.63
N GLN A 255 -23.23 27.14 3.58
CA GLN A 255 -23.81 27.92 2.49
C GLN A 255 -24.92 28.86 2.97
N LEU A 256 -25.06 29.99 2.28
CA LEU A 256 -26.16 30.94 2.47
C LEU A 256 -27.29 30.66 1.46
N VAL A 257 -28.47 30.32 1.97
CA VAL A 257 -29.67 30.04 1.15
C VAL A 257 -30.87 30.76 1.76
N ASP A 258 -31.56 31.60 0.99
CA ASP A 258 -32.80 32.29 1.40
C ASP A 258 -32.72 33.03 2.75
N GLY A 259 -31.57 33.66 3.05
CA GLY A 259 -31.35 34.35 4.33
C GLY A 259 -31.10 33.42 5.52
N GLN A 260 -30.78 32.16 5.26
CA GLN A 260 -30.38 31.16 6.24
C GLN A 260 -28.94 30.72 6.00
N LEU A 261 -28.20 30.50 7.08
CA LEU A 261 -26.92 29.81 7.08
C LEU A 261 -27.18 28.32 7.28
N ARG A 262 -26.91 27.51 6.25
CA ARG A 262 -26.93 26.06 6.33
C ARG A 262 -25.51 25.56 6.48
N VAL A 263 -25.27 24.69 7.45
CA VAL A 263 -23.96 24.11 7.72
C VAL A 263 -24.13 22.61 7.83
N TRP A 264 -23.35 21.82 7.08
CA TRP A 264 -23.25 20.39 7.36
C TRP A 264 -22.19 20.17 8.43
N VAL A 265 -22.64 19.67 9.58
CA VAL A 265 -21.82 19.46 10.76
C VAL A 265 -21.54 17.98 10.91
N VAL A 266 -20.26 17.64 11.09
CA VAL A 266 -19.81 16.29 11.43
C VAL A 266 -20.24 15.99 12.87
N ARG A 267 -20.89 14.85 13.12
CA ARG A 267 -21.22 14.46 14.49
C ARG A 267 -19.94 14.07 15.26
N PRO A 268 -19.69 14.60 16.47
CA PRO A 268 -18.51 14.23 17.24
C PRO A 268 -18.41 12.73 17.55
N ASP A 269 -19.56 12.08 17.77
CA ASP A 269 -19.63 10.65 18.13
C ASP A 269 -19.56 9.72 16.90
N ASP A 270 -19.85 10.24 15.70
CA ASP A 270 -19.70 9.53 14.43
C ASP A 270 -19.20 10.49 13.34
N PRO A 271 -17.87 10.54 13.12
CA PRO A 271 -17.26 11.47 12.18
C PRO A 271 -17.60 11.19 10.70
N THR A 272 -18.34 10.12 10.42
CA THR A 272 -18.82 9.76 9.08
C THR A 272 -20.24 10.24 8.79
N GLU A 273 -20.99 10.62 9.83
CA GLU A 273 -22.33 11.19 9.71
C GLU A 273 -22.29 12.72 9.67
N LEU A 274 -22.86 13.29 8.60
CA LEU A 274 -23.20 14.70 8.54
C LEU A 274 -24.64 14.94 8.97
N HIS A 275 -24.87 16.00 9.72
CA HIS A 275 -26.22 16.52 9.96
C HIS A 275 -26.31 18.01 9.59
N PRO A 276 -27.40 18.43 8.94
CA PRO A 276 -27.59 19.83 8.58
C PRO A 276 -28.01 20.65 9.80
N VAL A 277 -27.30 21.73 10.07
CA VAL A 277 -27.68 22.80 11.01
C VAL A 277 -28.11 24.00 10.18
N THR A 278 -29.32 24.51 10.44
CA THR A 278 -29.85 25.69 9.73
C THR A 278 -30.14 26.80 10.73
N LEU A 279 -29.50 27.96 10.53
CA LEU A 279 -29.68 29.15 11.37
C LEU A 279 -30.21 30.31 10.52
N ARG A 280 -31.14 31.10 11.10
CA ARG A 280 -31.54 32.38 10.50
C ARG A 280 -30.38 33.37 10.57
N MET A 281 -30.11 34.08 9.47
CA MET A 281 -29.11 35.16 9.44
C MET A 281 -29.59 36.39 10.23
N THR A 282 -29.35 36.37 11.54
CA THR A 282 -29.54 37.53 12.42
C THR A 282 -28.43 38.57 12.19
N PRO A 283 -28.60 39.83 12.62
CA PRO A 283 -27.52 40.83 12.54
C PRO A 283 -26.23 40.38 13.22
N HIS A 284 -26.34 39.68 14.36
CA HIS A 284 -25.18 39.15 15.08
C HIS A 284 -24.46 38.05 14.27
N LEU A 285 -25.21 37.09 13.73
CA LEU A 285 -24.64 36.03 12.89
C LEU A 285 -24.04 36.58 11.59
N THR A 286 -24.65 37.60 11.01
CA THR A 286 -24.13 38.29 9.81
C THR A 286 -22.76 38.91 10.08
N ARG A 287 -22.57 39.53 11.25
CA ARG A 287 -21.26 40.09 11.64
C ARG A 287 -20.21 39.01 11.86
N VAL A 288 -20.58 37.90 12.52
CA VAL A 288 -19.67 36.75 12.70
C VAL A 288 -19.29 36.15 11.35
N HIS A 289 -20.27 35.91 10.48
CA HIS A 289 -20.04 35.40 9.13
C HIS A 289 -19.09 36.31 8.36
N ALA A 290 -19.36 37.62 8.31
CA ALA A 290 -18.49 38.58 7.64
C ALA A 290 -17.06 38.61 8.20
N ALA A 291 -16.90 38.46 9.53
CA ALA A 291 -15.59 38.44 10.17
C ALA A 291 -14.77 37.17 9.83
N LEU A 292 -15.44 36.04 9.59
CA LEU A 292 -14.80 34.73 9.42
C LEU A 292 -14.80 34.19 7.98
N ARG A 293 -15.54 34.82 7.06
CA ARG A 293 -15.72 34.36 5.67
C ARG A 293 -14.40 34.11 4.93
N HIS A 294 -13.40 34.94 5.20
CA HIS A 294 -12.12 34.94 4.47
C HIS A 294 -11.00 34.15 5.16
N GLY A 295 -11.30 33.39 6.22
CA GLY A 295 -10.31 32.55 6.90
C GLY A 295 -10.47 32.53 8.41
N ALA A 296 -9.74 31.62 9.05
CA ALA A 296 -9.63 31.54 10.50
C ALA A 296 -8.98 32.79 11.10
N ARG A 297 -9.40 33.19 12.31
CA ARG A 297 -8.84 34.33 13.07
C ARG A 297 -8.71 33.98 14.55
N SER A 298 -7.85 34.68 15.28
CA SER A 298 -7.83 34.51 16.74
C SER A 298 -9.16 34.96 17.36
N ILE A 299 -9.54 34.35 18.48
CA ILE A 299 -10.79 34.70 19.18
C ILE A 299 -10.81 36.20 19.54
N ASP A 300 -9.67 36.75 19.96
CA ASP A 300 -9.54 38.15 20.33
C ASP A 300 -9.72 39.10 19.14
N GLU A 301 -9.16 38.78 17.96
CA GLU A 301 -9.37 39.57 16.74
C GLU A 301 -10.83 39.56 16.30
N VAL A 302 -11.49 38.40 16.42
CA VAL A 302 -12.90 38.27 16.08
C VAL A 302 -13.76 39.09 17.05
N ILE A 303 -13.53 38.95 18.35
CA ILE A 303 -14.25 39.75 19.36
C ILE A 303 -14.00 41.25 19.12
N ALA A 304 -12.75 41.66 18.85
CA ALA A 304 -12.40 43.05 18.54
C ALA A 304 -13.15 43.59 17.31
N ALA A 305 -13.38 42.77 16.28
CA ALA A 305 -14.18 43.14 15.11
C ALA A 305 -15.70 43.18 15.38
N LEU A 306 -16.16 42.48 16.42
CA LEU A 306 -17.57 42.34 16.78
C LEU A 306 -18.04 43.32 17.87
N VAL A 307 -17.13 43.83 18.71
CA VAL A 307 -17.47 44.88 19.67
C VAL A 307 -17.71 46.21 18.96
N THR A 308 -18.56 47.05 19.55
CA THR A 308 -18.77 48.44 19.15
C THR A 308 -18.04 49.40 20.08
N ASP A 309 -17.78 48.98 21.31
CA ASP A 309 -16.95 49.68 22.29
C ASP A 309 -15.82 48.73 22.76
N PRO A 310 -14.54 49.02 22.45
CA PRO A 310 -13.41 48.17 22.84
C PRO A 310 -13.26 47.96 24.36
N ASP A 311 -13.71 48.92 25.17
CA ASP A 311 -13.56 48.94 26.63
C ASP A 311 -14.75 48.27 27.37
N ASP A 312 -15.82 47.91 26.66
CA ASP A 312 -16.98 47.23 27.25
C ASP A 312 -16.70 45.72 27.47
N ALA A 313 -16.25 45.40 28.69
CA ALA A 313 -15.99 44.02 29.12
C ALA A 313 -17.24 43.10 29.05
N ARG A 314 -18.47 43.65 29.20
CA ARG A 314 -19.70 42.85 29.10
C ARG A 314 -19.99 42.47 27.66
N GLN A 315 -19.74 43.39 26.72
CA GLN A 315 -19.89 43.12 25.29
C GLN A 315 -18.90 42.03 24.83
N ARG A 316 -17.64 42.12 25.27
CA ARG A 316 -16.61 41.08 25.00
C ARG A 316 -17.04 39.70 25.53
N THR A 317 -17.52 39.65 26.79
CA THR A 317 -18.02 38.42 27.41
C THR A 317 -19.21 37.81 26.64
N THR A 318 -20.12 38.67 26.17
CA THR A 318 -21.30 38.23 25.39
C THR A 318 -20.90 37.63 24.06
N TRP A 319 -19.99 38.27 23.32
CA TRP A 319 -19.48 37.74 22.05
C TRP A 319 -18.68 36.46 22.22
N HIS A 320 -17.87 36.35 23.28
CA HIS A 320 -17.20 35.11 23.61
C HIS A 320 -18.20 33.96 23.86
N GLY A 321 -19.26 34.23 24.64
CA GLY A 321 -20.34 33.26 24.88
C GLY A 321 -21.08 32.87 23.60
N PHE A 322 -21.35 33.83 22.72
CA PHE A 322 -22.01 33.60 21.43
C PHE A 322 -21.14 32.76 20.48
N LEU A 323 -19.84 33.07 20.34
CA LEU A 323 -18.90 32.27 19.55
C LEU A 323 -18.78 30.84 20.10
N SER A 324 -18.67 30.71 21.43
CA SER A 324 -18.64 29.41 22.10
C SER A 324 -19.91 28.60 21.83
N HIS A 325 -21.07 29.25 21.74
CA HIS A 325 -22.32 28.59 21.37
C HIS A 325 -22.31 28.13 19.90
N LEU A 326 -21.84 28.96 18.97
CA LEU A 326 -21.70 28.55 17.56
C LEU A 326 -20.73 27.39 17.37
N VAL A 327 -19.66 27.32 18.17
CA VAL A 327 -18.76 26.16 18.19
C VAL A 327 -19.46 24.91 18.71
N LYS A 328 -20.24 25.02 19.79
CA LYS A 328 -21.03 23.88 20.30
C LYS A 328 -22.06 23.36 19.29
N LEU A 329 -22.58 24.23 18.43
CA LEU A 329 -23.46 23.86 17.32
C LEU A 329 -22.72 23.29 16.09
N GLY A 330 -21.38 23.38 16.07
CA GLY A 330 -20.55 22.99 14.92
C GLY A 330 -20.61 23.95 13.73
N VAL A 331 -21.20 25.14 13.91
CA VAL A 331 -21.24 26.20 12.89
C VAL A 331 -19.88 26.90 12.75
N CYS A 332 -19.19 27.02 13.88
CA CYS A 332 -17.78 27.39 13.93
C CYS A 332 -16.96 26.21 14.44
N GLN A 333 -15.67 26.20 14.14
CA GLN A 333 -14.72 25.23 14.68
C GLN A 333 -13.55 25.97 15.35
N PHE A 334 -13.07 25.40 16.45
CA PHE A 334 -11.77 25.80 16.99
C PHE A 334 -10.66 25.10 16.23
N THR A 335 -9.60 25.84 16.00
CA THR A 335 -8.39 25.34 15.36
C THR A 335 -7.17 25.88 16.11
N GLY A 336 -5.98 25.40 15.75
CA GLY A 336 -4.75 25.87 16.38
C GLY A 336 -3.51 25.49 15.60
N THR A 337 -2.43 26.23 15.85
CA THR A 337 -1.12 25.95 15.26
C THR A 337 -0.48 24.75 15.95
N PRO A 338 -0.14 23.66 15.23
CA PRO A 338 0.47 22.48 15.82
C PRO A 338 1.88 22.80 16.33
N ARG A 339 2.22 22.30 17.53
CA ARG A 339 3.60 22.36 18.03
C ARG A 339 4.52 21.54 17.14
N VAL A 340 5.72 22.06 16.90
CA VAL A 340 6.78 21.39 16.15
C VAL A 340 8.05 21.37 17.01
N ARG A 341 8.67 20.20 17.14
CA ARG A 341 10.01 20.06 17.72
C ARG A 341 10.96 19.56 16.64
N ARG A 342 12.11 20.22 16.52
CA ARG A 342 13.13 19.89 15.52
C ARG A 342 14.44 19.56 16.22
N THR A 343 15.16 18.61 15.65
CA THR A 343 16.58 18.39 15.93
C THR A 343 17.38 18.87 14.73
N GLY A 344 18.57 19.43 14.97
CA GLY A 344 19.53 19.67 13.90
C GLY A 344 20.20 18.37 13.45
N TRP A 345 21.02 18.46 12.40
CA TRP A 345 21.89 17.37 11.99
C TRP A 345 22.80 16.95 13.15
N ARG A 346 22.73 15.68 13.52
CA ARG A 346 23.56 15.06 14.57
C ARG A 346 23.90 13.63 14.19
N ASP A 347 24.99 13.12 14.74
CA ASP A 347 25.30 11.70 14.60
C ASP A 347 24.27 10.86 15.37
N VAL A 348 23.71 9.86 14.70
CA VAL A 348 22.70 8.94 15.26
C VAL A 348 23.16 8.17 16.50
N GLY A 349 24.48 7.91 16.62
CA GLY A 349 25.11 7.17 17.70
C GLY A 349 25.33 7.99 18.97
N GLN A 350 25.18 9.31 18.91
CA GLN A 350 25.23 10.19 20.08
C GLN A 350 24.02 9.94 21.02
N GLN A 351 24.07 10.52 22.23
CA GLN A 351 23.10 10.25 23.30
C GLN A 351 21.64 10.31 22.81
N VAL A 352 20.91 9.21 23.01
CA VAL A 352 19.50 9.08 22.66
C VAL A 352 18.70 10.08 23.47
N THR A 353 18.12 11.05 22.77
CA THR A 353 17.18 12.03 23.34
C THR A 353 15.92 11.93 22.53
N ALA A 354 14.80 11.63 23.21
CA ALA A 354 13.50 11.54 22.57
C ALA A 354 13.19 12.85 21.82
N THR A 355 12.82 12.70 20.55
CA THR A 355 12.32 13.81 19.73
C THR A 355 10.85 14.04 20.00
N ALA A 356 10.12 12.96 20.29
CA ALA A 356 8.72 13.01 20.62
C ALA A 356 8.49 13.75 21.96
N GLU A 357 7.38 14.50 22.01
CA GLU A 357 6.91 15.08 23.26
C GLU A 357 6.27 13.97 24.11
N PRO A 358 6.69 13.78 25.38
CA PRO A 358 6.07 12.80 26.27
C PRO A 358 4.57 13.07 26.43
N ASP A 359 3.77 12.02 26.42
CA ASP A 359 2.32 12.05 26.66
C ASP A 359 1.48 12.91 25.70
N ALA A 360 2.08 13.43 24.61
CA ALA A 360 1.36 14.19 23.58
C ALA A 360 1.30 13.41 22.25
N PRO A 361 0.11 13.25 21.64
CA PRO A 361 -0.02 12.57 20.36
C PRO A 361 0.67 13.39 19.27
N GLY A 362 1.46 12.71 18.44
CA GLY A 362 2.17 13.35 17.34
C GLY A 362 2.88 12.37 16.44
N PHE A 363 3.63 12.92 15.49
CA PHE A 363 4.32 12.15 14.46
C PHE A 363 5.78 12.57 14.37
N VAL A 364 6.67 11.59 14.28
CA VAL A 364 8.10 11.80 14.00
C VAL A 364 8.37 11.48 12.53
N ASP A 365 9.03 12.40 11.84
CA ASP A 365 9.68 12.18 10.54
C ASP A 365 11.19 12.33 10.71
N VAL A 366 11.96 11.40 10.15
CA VAL A 366 13.42 11.33 10.27
C VAL A 366 14.08 11.54 8.91
N TYR A 367 15.12 12.36 8.90
CA TYR A 367 15.83 12.82 7.72
C TYR A 367 17.29 12.36 7.75
N ARG A 368 17.86 12.05 6.58
CA ARG A 368 19.22 11.52 6.42
C ARG A 368 19.99 12.31 5.38
N ARG A 369 21.30 12.48 5.58
CA ARG A 369 22.21 13.00 4.54
C ARG A 369 22.73 11.85 3.67
N ALA A 370 22.69 12.05 2.36
CA ALA A 370 23.46 11.24 1.43
C ALA A 370 24.87 11.82 1.28
N THR A 371 25.86 10.96 1.07
CA THR A 371 27.25 11.34 0.79
C THR A 371 27.61 11.21 -0.69
N ALA A 372 26.64 10.83 -1.53
CA ALA A 372 26.78 10.63 -2.96
C ALA A 372 25.52 11.13 -3.68
N ASP A 373 25.69 11.49 -4.95
CA ASP A 373 24.60 11.91 -5.84
C ASP A 373 23.88 10.70 -6.46
N TRP A 374 22.63 10.90 -6.85
CA TRP A 374 21.85 9.91 -7.56
C TRP A 374 22.13 9.92 -9.07
N PRO A 375 22.23 8.76 -9.77
CA PRO A 375 22.39 8.74 -11.22
C PRO A 375 21.18 9.34 -11.96
N ALA A 376 21.40 10.41 -12.75
CA ALA A 376 20.36 11.06 -13.55
C ALA A 376 19.71 10.13 -14.60
N ALA A 377 20.44 9.10 -15.06
CA ALA A 377 19.93 8.09 -15.98
C ALA A 377 18.66 7.39 -15.47
N THR A 378 18.49 7.26 -14.15
CA THR A 378 17.27 6.69 -13.55
C THR A 378 16.04 7.48 -13.95
N GLY A 379 16.10 8.82 -13.90
CA GLY A 379 14.97 9.68 -14.24
C GLY A 379 14.58 9.58 -15.71
N ALA A 380 15.58 9.53 -16.60
CA ALA A 380 15.35 9.35 -18.04
C ALA A 380 14.69 8.00 -18.34
N LEU A 381 15.12 6.93 -17.67
CA LEU A 381 14.54 5.60 -17.79
C LEU A 381 13.07 5.59 -17.37
N VAL A 382 12.75 6.14 -16.19
CA VAL A 382 11.35 6.21 -15.71
C VAL A 382 10.50 7.08 -16.63
N GLN A 383 11.03 8.21 -17.10
CA GLN A 383 10.33 9.10 -18.04
C GLN A 383 9.99 8.38 -19.36
N ALA A 384 10.91 7.57 -19.88
CA ALA A 384 10.67 6.78 -21.08
C ALA A 384 9.60 5.69 -20.89
N ALA A 385 9.43 5.17 -19.66
CA ALA A 385 8.42 4.17 -19.34
C ALA A 385 6.99 4.75 -19.17
N LEU A 386 6.85 6.05 -18.88
CA LEU A 386 5.55 6.68 -18.64
C LEU A 386 4.57 6.55 -19.81
N GLY A 387 5.06 6.70 -21.04
CA GLY A 387 4.24 6.57 -22.24
C GLY A 387 3.60 5.18 -22.34
N PRO A 388 4.38 4.09 -22.47
CA PRO A 388 3.85 2.72 -22.49
C PRO A 388 2.94 2.37 -21.30
N VAL A 389 3.29 2.83 -20.09
CA VAL A 389 2.45 2.62 -18.89
C VAL A 389 1.09 3.31 -19.03
N GLN A 390 1.04 4.53 -19.56
CA GLN A 390 -0.22 5.22 -19.81
C GLN A 390 -1.05 4.49 -20.87
N ARG A 391 -0.41 4.03 -21.95
CA ARG A 391 -1.06 3.27 -23.03
C ARG A 391 -1.65 1.96 -22.53
N LEU A 392 -0.94 1.25 -21.64
CA LEU A 392 -1.45 0.06 -20.95
C LEU A 392 -2.70 0.37 -20.11
N ASN A 393 -2.66 1.45 -19.31
CA ASN A 393 -3.82 1.87 -18.53
C ASN A 393 -5.02 2.28 -19.42
N ALA A 394 -4.76 2.93 -20.55
CA ALA A 394 -5.77 3.26 -21.54
C ALA A 394 -6.38 1.99 -22.17
N LEU A 395 -5.54 1.00 -22.52
CA LEU A 395 -5.98 -0.29 -23.03
C LEU A 395 -6.90 -1.02 -22.02
N MET A 396 -6.55 -1.02 -20.73
CA MET A 396 -7.41 -1.55 -19.66
C MET A 396 -8.74 -0.79 -19.57
N SER A 397 -8.70 0.53 -19.65
CA SER A 397 -9.89 1.38 -19.49
C SER A 397 -10.86 1.26 -20.67
N LEU A 398 -10.38 0.93 -21.87
CA LEU A 398 -11.23 0.63 -23.05
C LEU A 398 -12.03 -0.67 -22.90
N ASP A 399 -11.63 -1.54 -21.98
CA ASP A 399 -12.32 -2.81 -21.70
C ASP A 399 -13.47 -2.64 -20.71
N GLU A 400 -13.46 -1.60 -19.88
CA GLU A 400 -14.45 -1.35 -18.84
C GLU A 400 -15.75 -0.76 -19.43
N GLU A 401 -16.91 -1.40 -19.19
CA GLU A 401 -18.21 -0.97 -19.73
C GLU A 401 -18.73 0.38 -19.17
N LYS A 402 -18.21 0.84 -18.02
CA LYS A 402 -18.64 2.09 -17.36
C LYS A 402 -17.46 2.88 -16.80
N PRO A 403 -16.68 3.56 -17.63
CA PRO A 403 -15.81 4.59 -17.12
C PRO A 403 -16.71 5.80 -16.85
N SER A 404 -17.16 6.09 -15.63
CA SER A 404 -17.58 7.47 -15.34
C SER A 404 -17.26 7.82 -13.90
N ILE A 405 -16.23 8.66 -13.76
CA ILE A 405 -15.88 9.38 -12.53
C ILE A 405 -16.75 10.66 -12.43
N VAL A 406 -17.46 11.03 -13.50
CA VAL A 406 -18.30 12.23 -13.53
C VAL A 406 -19.69 11.87 -13.02
N PRO A 407 -20.17 12.50 -11.93
CA PRO A 407 -21.54 12.31 -11.50
C PRO A 407 -22.48 12.78 -12.63
N ASP A 408 -23.39 11.92 -13.08
CA ASP A 408 -24.43 12.26 -14.08
C ASP A 408 -25.29 13.47 -13.66
N HIS A 409 -25.23 13.81 -12.38
CA HIS A 409 -25.92 14.92 -11.73
C HIS A 409 -25.41 16.32 -12.12
N ILE A 410 -24.22 16.45 -12.74
CA ILE A 410 -23.70 17.75 -13.20
C ILE A 410 -24.17 18.04 -14.62
N GLY A 411 -25.21 18.86 -14.74
CA GLY A 411 -25.75 19.34 -16.00
C GLY A 411 -25.03 20.57 -16.58
N PRO A 412 -25.50 21.12 -17.72
CA PRO A 412 -24.88 22.27 -18.39
C PRO A 412 -25.03 23.59 -17.61
N ASP A 413 -25.99 23.66 -16.69
CA ASP A 413 -26.27 24.86 -15.90
C ASP A 413 -25.29 25.03 -14.73
N ARG A 414 -25.00 26.29 -14.39
CA ARG A 414 -24.19 26.65 -13.21
C ARG A 414 -24.95 26.31 -11.94
N ARG A 415 -24.40 25.42 -11.12
CA ARG A 415 -24.99 25.02 -9.83
C ARG A 415 -23.98 25.15 -8.69
N PRO A 416 -24.39 25.57 -7.48
CA PRO A 416 -23.52 25.55 -6.30
C PRO A 416 -22.98 24.14 -6.02
N VAL A 417 -21.68 24.03 -5.73
CA VAL A 417 -21.04 22.71 -5.49
C VAL A 417 -21.61 22.00 -4.26
N LEU A 418 -22.07 22.78 -3.28
CA LEU A 418 -22.64 22.28 -2.05
C LEU A 418 -24.06 21.75 -2.22
N ASP A 419 -24.84 22.26 -3.17
CA ASP A 419 -26.13 21.68 -3.52
C ASP A 419 -25.94 20.32 -4.22
N LEU A 420 -24.97 20.21 -5.12
CA LEU A 420 -24.60 18.95 -5.76
C LEU A 420 -24.12 17.90 -4.75
N LEU A 421 -23.33 18.33 -3.75
CA LEU A 421 -22.91 17.46 -2.66
C LEU A 421 -24.10 16.97 -1.83
N GLY A 422 -25.05 17.86 -1.53
CA GLY A 422 -26.28 17.51 -0.80
C GLY A 422 -27.12 16.46 -1.54
N GLU A 423 -27.22 16.56 -2.86
CA GLU A 423 -27.92 15.57 -3.70
C GLU A 423 -27.22 14.20 -3.67
N LEU A 424 -25.89 14.17 -3.82
CA LEU A 424 -25.12 12.93 -3.75
C LEU A 424 -25.17 12.27 -2.38
N LEU A 425 -25.21 13.05 -1.30
CA LEU A 425 -25.35 12.53 0.05
C LEU A 425 -26.76 11.96 0.32
N ALA A 426 -27.79 12.49 -0.35
CA ALA A 426 -29.15 12.00 -0.25
C ALA A 426 -29.39 10.72 -1.09
N ASP A 427 -28.52 10.45 -2.07
CA ASP A 427 -28.58 9.25 -2.89
C ASP A 427 -27.83 8.08 -2.23
N GLU A 428 -28.59 7.14 -1.66
CA GLU A 428 -28.06 5.93 -1.02
C GLU A 428 -27.24 5.02 -1.96
N SER A 429 -27.37 5.17 -3.29
CA SER A 429 -26.57 4.41 -4.24
C SER A 429 -25.10 4.88 -4.30
N HIS A 430 -24.85 6.15 -3.96
CA HIS A 430 -23.52 6.77 -4.01
C HIS A 430 -22.77 6.69 -2.67
N SER A 431 -23.46 6.46 -1.56
CA SER A 431 -22.88 6.39 -0.21
C SER A 431 -22.04 5.12 0.04
N LYS A 432 -22.11 4.11 -0.83
CA LYS A 432 -21.44 2.80 -0.66
C LYS A 432 -20.26 2.54 -1.60
N HIS A 433 -19.99 3.40 -2.56
CA HIS A 433 -18.95 3.14 -3.57
C HIS A 433 -17.68 3.95 -3.31
N GLU A 434 -16.79 3.43 -2.45
CA GLU A 434 -15.35 3.70 -2.60
C GLU A 434 -14.91 3.03 -3.92
N TRP A 435 -15.12 3.70 -5.05
CA TRP A 435 -14.61 3.19 -6.33
C TRP A 435 -13.08 3.24 -6.30
N ARG A 436 -12.47 2.08 -6.05
CA ARG A 436 -11.05 1.87 -6.29
C ARG A 436 -10.96 1.03 -7.56
N PRO A 437 -10.45 1.58 -8.67
CA PRO A 437 -10.26 0.79 -9.88
C PRO A 437 -9.41 -0.44 -9.54
N ALA A 438 -9.84 -1.61 -10.02
CA ALA A 438 -9.06 -2.82 -9.87
C ALA A 438 -7.64 -2.60 -10.42
N VAL A 439 -6.64 -3.05 -9.66
CA VAL A 439 -5.20 -2.91 -9.97
C VAL A 439 -4.91 -3.48 -11.37
N TRP A 440 -5.41 -4.68 -11.64
CA TRP A 440 -5.57 -5.26 -12.97
C TRP A 440 -7.00 -5.84 -13.05
N PRO A 441 -7.91 -5.27 -13.87
CA PRO A 441 -9.27 -5.79 -13.97
C PRO A 441 -9.30 -7.15 -14.70
N THR A 442 -10.30 -7.98 -14.40
CA THR A 442 -10.67 -9.07 -15.32
C THR A 442 -11.25 -8.46 -16.59
N THR A 443 -11.26 -9.23 -17.68
CA THR A 443 -11.85 -8.79 -18.93
C THR A 443 -13.25 -9.35 -19.12
N ASP A 444 -14.20 -8.47 -19.45
CA ASP A 444 -15.58 -8.85 -19.81
C ASP A 444 -15.74 -8.99 -21.34
N ARG A 445 -14.72 -8.56 -22.11
CA ARG A 445 -14.74 -8.53 -23.59
C ARG A 445 -13.61 -9.38 -24.19
N PRO A 446 -13.83 -10.65 -24.51
CA PRO A 446 -12.77 -11.59 -24.91
C PRO A 446 -12.04 -11.22 -26.22
N ASP A 447 -12.63 -10.34 -27.03
CA ASP A 447 -12.09 -9.85 -28.30
C ASP A 447 -11.29 -8.54 -28.17
N SER A 448 -11.28 -7.91 -27.00
CA SER A 448 -10.59 -6.63 -26.79
C SER A 448 -9.07 -6.76 -26.87
N GLY A 449 -8.40 -5.62 -27.06
CA GLY A 449 -6.94 -5.55 -26.99
C GLY A 449 -6.40 -5.94 -25.62
N TYR A 450 -7.11 -5.61 -24.54
CA TYR A 450 -6.73 -6.00 -23.20
C TYR A 450 -6.85 -7.52 -22.98
N ALA A 451 -7.93 -8.15 -23.44
CA ALA A 451 -8.09 -9.61 -23.38
C ALA A 451 -7.00 -10.36 -24.16
N ARG A 452 -6.56 -9.81 -25.31
CA ARG A 452 -5.40 -10.35 -26.05
C ARG A 452 -4.10 -10.25 -25.25
N LEU A 453 -3.88 -9.14 -24.54
CA LEU A 453 -2.72 -9.00 -23.66
C LEU A 453 -2.74 -10.02 -22.52
N LEU A 454 -3.88 -10.20 -21.85
CA LEU A 454 -4.02 -11.17 -20.77
C LEU A 454 -3.75 -12.60 -21.24
N ARG A 455 -4.21 -12.96 -22.44
CA ARG A 455 -3.88 -14.26 -23.07
C ARG A 455 -2.39 -14.41 -23.32
N LEU A 456 -1.72 -13.39 -23.88
CA LEU A 456 -0.27 -13.42 -24.08
C LEU A 456 0.49 -13.65 -22.76
N ILE A 457 0.10 -12.94 -21.70
CA ILE A 457 0.70 -13.10 -20.37
C ILE A 457 0.47 -14.52 -19.84
N ALA A 458 -0.74 -15.04 -19.98
CA ALA A 458 -1.09 -16.40 -19.56
C ALA A 458 -0.31 -17.47 -20.34
N ASP A 459 -0.19 -17.33 -21.66
CA ASP A 459 0.53 -18.28 -22.53
C ASP A 459 2.05 -18.30 -22.24
N THR A 460 2.60 -17.19 -21.74
CA THR A 460 4.01 -17.07 -21.35
C THR A 460 4.31 -17.69 -19.98
N SER A 461 3.27 -18.05 -19.20
CA SER A 461 3.41 -18.59 -17.83
C SER A 461 4.10 -19.96 -17.75
N THR A 462 4.21 -20.70 -18.86
CA THR A 462 4.75 -22.07 -18.87
C THR A 462 6.29 -22.16 -18.84
N GLY A 463 7.02 -21.04 -18.82
CA GLY A 463 8.48 -21.04 -19.01
C GLY A 463 9.33 -20.11 -18.13
N GLN A 464 8.78 -19.51 -17.06
CA GLN A 464 9.47 -18.49 -16.24
C GLN A 464 10.07 -17.33 -17.08
N GLN A 465 9.45 -16.99 -18.22
CA GLN A 465 9.93 -15.95 -19.14
C GLN A 465 9.33 -14.59 -18.79
N VAL A 466 10.12 -13.52 -18.89
CA VAL A 466 9.64 -12.14 -18.69
C VAL A 466 8.76 -11.71 -19.87
N VAL A 467 7.63 -11.06 -19.59
CA VAL A 467 6.80 -10.40 -20.60
C VAL A 467 7.21 -8.93 -20.68
N ASP A 468 7.77 -8.50 -21.82
CA ASP A 468 8.13 -7.10 -22.03
C ASP A 468 7.08 -6.35 -22.85
N LEU A 469 6.68 -5.19 -22.37
CA LEU A 469 5.74 -4.28 -23.01
C LEU A 469 6.52 -3.16 -23.72
N ASP A 470 6.59 -3.26 -25.04
CA ASP A 470 7.12 -2.22 -25.92
C ASP A 470 6.02 -1.53 -26.73
N ASP A 471 6.39 -0.48 -27.44
CA ASP A 471 5.45 0.31 -28.24
C ASP A 471 4.84 -0.53 -29.37
N ASP A 472 5.61 -1.43 -29.99
CA ASP A 472 5.17 -2.32 -31.08
C ASP A 472 4.10 -3.31 -30.61
N LEU A 473 4.25 -3.89 -29.42
CA LEU A 473 3.26 -4.77 -28.82
C LEU A 473 1.98 -4.00 -28.50
N LEU A 474 2.10 -2.83 -27.90
CA LEU A 474 0.95 -1.99 -27.57
C LEU A 474 0.20 -1.52 -28.84
N ASP A 475 0.91 -1.23 -29.93
CA ASP A 475 0.32 -0.92 -31.23
C ASP A 475 -0.47 -2.12 -31.79
N ARG A 476 0.11 -3.33 -31.77
CA ARG A 476 -0.58 -4.56 -32.19
C ARG A 476 -1.83 -4.85 -31.37
N LEU A 477 -1.84 -4.46 -30.10
CA LEU A 477 -2.98 -4.63 -29.21
C LEU A 477 -4.05 -3.54 -29.40
N GLY A 478 -3.74 -2.45 -30.12
CA GLY A 478 -4.65 -1.33 -30.35
C GLY A 478 -4.70 -0.33 -29.19
N ALA A 479 -3.62 -0.23 -28.39
CA ALA A 479 -3.55 0.75 -27.31
C ALA A 479 -3.46 2.18 -27.86
N PRO A 480 -4.30 3.13 -27.38
CA PRO A 480 -4.24 4.53 -27.77
C PRO A 480 -2.84 5.15 -27.58
N PRO A 481 -2.51 6.26 -28.27
CA PRO A 481 -1.28 6.99 -28.01
C PRO A 481 -1.27 7.58 -26.59
N ALA A 482 -0.08 7.82 -26.06
CA ALA A 482 0.08 8.51 -24.78
C ALA A 482 -0.25 10.00 -24.92
N GLU A 483 -1.21 10.48 -24.12
CA GLU A 483 -1.67 11.88 -24.11
C GLU A 483 -1.42 12.51 -22.74
N TYR A 484 -0.17 12.84 -22.44
CA TYR A 484 0.21 13.40 -21.15
C TYR A 484 0.96 14.73 -21.29
N GLY A 485 0.51 15.73 -20.54
CA GLY A 485 1.14 17.05 -20.51
C GLY A 485 1.19 17.71 -19.13
N TRP A 486 0.77 17.04 -18.05
CA TRP A 486 0.93 17.54 -16.67
C TRP A 486 2.32 17.11 -16.12
N PRO A 487 2.78 17.51 -14.93
CA PRO A 487 3.90 16.85 -14.25
C PRO A 487 3.45 15.79 -13.21
N VAL A 488 4.19 14.70 -13.08
CA VAL A 488 3.85 13.56 -12.18
C VAL A 488 4.98 13.28 -11.21
N ASP A 489 4.58 12.76 -10.07
CA ASP A 489 5.45 12.15 -9.07
C ASP A 489 5.45 10.63 -9.29
N CYS A 490 6.61 10.05 -9.61
CA CYS A 490 6.78 8.62 -9.83
C CYS A 490 7.54 7.99 -8.67
N LEU A 491 6.94 6.98 -8.08
CA LEU A 491 7.51 6.22 -6.98
C LEU A 491 8.08 4.90 -7.52
N VAL A 492 9.39 4.73 -7.41
CA VAL A 492 10.10 3.57 -7.95
C VAL A 492 11.07 2.97 -6.95
N ARG A 493 11.25 1.65 -6.97
CA ARG A 493 12.30 0.98 -6.21
C ARG A 493 13.47 0.70 -7.16
N PRO A 494 14.64 1.33 -6.94
CA PRO A 494 15.79 1.15 -7.83
C PRO A 494 16.47 -0.21 -7.61
N LEU A 495 17.10 -0.72 -8.67
CA LEU A 495 17.91 -1.94 -8.68
C LEU A 495 19.40 -1.60 -8.87
N ALA A 496 20.28 -2.48 -8.40
CA ALA A 496 21.73 -2.31 -8.51
C ALA A 496 22.26 -2.29 -9.96
N ASP A 497 21.53 -2.86 -10.91
CA ASP A 497 21.83 -2.84 -12.34
C ASP A 497 21.34 -1.57 -13.06
N GLY A 498 20.67 -0.67 -12.34
CA GLY A 498 20.08 0.57 -12.88
C GLY A 498 18.64 0.43 -13.37
N GLY A 499 18.06 -0.78 -13.36
CA GLY A 499 16.62 -0.98 -13.55
C GLY A 499 15.79 -0.44 -12.39
N VAL A 500 14.47 -0.43 -12.56
CA VAL A 500 13.54 0.03 -11.51
C VAL A 500 12.29 -0.82 -11.44
N VAL A 501 11.65 -0.84 -10.27
CA VAL A 501 10.28 -1.34 -10.09
C VAL A 501 9.35 -0.15 -9.88
N LEU A 502 8.34 0.00 -10.74
CA LEU A 502 7.34 1.04 -10.63
C LEU A 502 6.30 0.66 -9.56
N ASP A 503 6.18 1.46 -8.49
CA ASP A 503 5.19 1.22 -7.43
C ASP A 503 3.93 2.08 -7.61
N ALA A 504 4.11 3.39 -7.86
CA ALA A 504 3.00 4.31 -8.01
C ALA A 504 3.33 5.51 -8.91
N ILE A 505 2.30 6.05 -9.54
CA ILE A 505 2.33 7.35 -10.22
C ILE A 505 1.26 8.23 -9.58
N ALA A 506 1.64 9.46 -9.28
CA ALA A 506 0.88 10.43 -8.51
C ALA A 506 0.94 11.80 -9.17
N SER A 507 0.02 12.70 -8.82
CA SER A 507 0.09 14.08 -9.27
C SER A 507 1.28 14.75 -8.60
N ALA A 508 2.01 15.57 -9.36
CA ALA A 508 3.19 16.26 -8.84
C ALA A 508 2.86 17.05 -7.56
N GLY A 509 3.75 16.97 -6.57
CA GLY A 509 3.65 17.72 -5.32
C GLY A 509 2.93 16.99 -4.20
N MET A 510 2.40 15.79 -4.46
CA MET A 510 1.58 15.04 -3.52
C MET A 510 2.42 14.14 -2.60
N LEU A 511 3.38 13.40 -3.14
CA LEU A 511 4.07 12.34 -2.38
C LEU A 511 5.20 12.84 -1.48
N ASP A 512 5.73 14.04 -1.76
CA ASP A 512 6.73 14.75 -0.95
C ASP A 512 6.10 15.77 0.02
N ALA A 513 4.81 16.08 -0.14
CA ALA A 513 4.14 17.20 0.52
C ALA A 513 4.42 17.31 2.02
N ARG A 514 4.26 16.22 2.78
CA ARG A 514 4.45 16.28 4.24
C ARG A 514 5.89 16.54 4.68
N PHE A 515 6.88 16.29 3.81
CA PHE A 515 8.30 16.43 4.07
C PHE A 515 8.88 17.74 3.55
N ALA A 516 8.25 18.33 2.54
CA ALA A 516 8.78 19.45 1.77
C ALA A 516 9.24 20.65 2.61
N ALA A 517 8.49 21.03 3.66
CA ALA A 517 8.88 22.14 4.54
C ALA A 517 10.22 21.89 5.26
N GLU A 518 10.37 20.71 5.86
CA GLU A 518 11.60 20.37 6.59
C GLU A 518 12.77 20.11 5.63
N LEU A 519 12.51 19.48 4.48
CA LEU A 519 13.54 19.29 3.46
C LEU A 519 14.05 20.62 2.90
N THR A 520 13.17 21.61 2.72
CA THR A 520 13.57 22.96 2.30
C THR A 520 14.43 23.63 3.37
N ALA A 521 14.08 23.47 4.65
CA ALA A 521 14.86 24.00 5.77
C ALA A 521 16.24 23.33 5.89
N LEU A 522 16.32 22.01 5.70
CA LEU A 522 17.55 21.23 5.78
C LEU A 522 18.42 21.34 4.52
N HIS A 523 17.83 21.66 3.37
CA HIS A 523 18.49 21.81 2.07
C HIS A 523 18.07 23.13 1.38
N PRO A 524 18.52 24.32 1.87
CA PRO A 524 18.09 25.62 1.33
C PRO A 524 18.46 25.85 -0.14
N ALA A 525 19.43 25.11 -0.68
CA ALA A 525 19.82 25.18 -2.09
C ALA A 525 18.86 24.42 -3.02
N SER A 526 17.92 23.61 -2.49
CA SER A 526 16.98 22.85 -3.30
C SER A 526 15.83 23.72 -3.79
N SER A 527 15.49 23.63 -5.08
CA SER A 527 14.45 24.44 -5.71
C SER A 527 13.18 23.66 -6.06
N HIS A 528 13.02 22.42 -5.60
CA HIS A 528 11.98 21.50 -6.10
C HIS A 528 10.55 21.97 -5.81
N VAL A 529 10.30 22.54 -4.62
CA VAL A 529 9.00 23.15 -4.27
C VAL A 529 8.75 24.41 -5.10
N ASP A 530 9.75 25.28 -5.19
CA ASP A 530 9.62 26.57 -5.90
C ASP A 530 9.51 26.41 -7.41
N ALA A 531 10.15 25.39 -7.99
CA ALA A 531 10.01 25.04 -9.40
C ALA A 531 8.56 24.63 -9.73
N TYR A 532 7.92 23.84 -8.87
CA TYR A 532 6.51 23.47 -9.07
C TYR A 532 5.56 24.65 -8.82
N ARG A 533 5.83 25.51 -7.82
CA ARG A 533 5.10 26.79 -7.63
C ARG A 533 5.22 27.68 -8.86
N ARG A 534 6.41 27.77 -9.47
CA ARG A 534 6.64 28.54 -10.70
C ARG A 534 5.84 27.94 -11.85
N PHE A 535 5.88 26.62 -12.05
CA PHE A 535 5.07 25.94 -13.06
C PHE A 535 3.58 26.29 -12.94
N LEU A 536 2.99 26.20 -11.74
CA LEU A 536 1.58 26.53 -11.54
C LEU A 536 1.27 28.00 -11.84
N ARG A 537 2.11 28.94 -11.38
CA ARG A 537 1.93 30.37 -11.67
C ARG A 537 2.01 30.69 -13.16
N GLU A 538 2.98 30.11 -13.86
CA GLU A 538 3.10 30.28 -15.32
C GLU A 538 1.91 29.65 -16.03
N LEU A 539 1.45 28.48 -15.60
CA LEU A 539 0.28 27.81 -16.18
C LEU A 539 -1.00 28.64 -15.98
N ASP A 540 -1.18 29.22 -14.80
CA ASP A 540 -2.31 30.11 -14.51
C ASP A 540 -2.27 31.36 -15.41
N ALA A 541 -1.08 31.93 -15.65
CA ALA A 541 -0.91 33.05 -16.58
C ALA A 541 -1.20 32.67 -18.05
N GLN A 542 -0.75 31.48 -18.49
CA GLN A 542 -0.98 31.00 -19.87
C GLN A 542 -2.45 30.63 -20.13
N THR A 543 -3.14 30.10 -19.13
CA THR A 543 -4.52 29.59 -19.28
C THR A 543 -5.59 30.58 -18.84
N GLY A 544 -5.24 31.60 -18.06
CA GLY A 544 -6.19 32.52 -17.43
C GLY A 544 -7.08 31.85 -16.36
N VAL A 545 -6.68 30.67 -15.86
CA VAL A 545 -7.42 29.90 -14.84
C VAL A 545 -6.57 29.78 -13.59
N THR A 546 -7.11 30.27 -12.47
CA THR A 546 -6.43 30.22 -11.17
C THR A 546 -6.41 28.82 -10.59
N SER A 547 -5.25 28.35 -10.16
CA SER A 547 -5.09 27.12 -9.38
C SER A 547 -5.46 27.38 -7.90
N VAL A 548 -6.25 26.49 -7.30
CA VAL A 548 -6.79 26.61 -5.94
C VAL A 548 -6.58 25.29 -5.19
N GLU A 549 -5.92 25.34 -4.03
CA GLU A 549 -5.70 24.15 -3.19
C GLU A 549 -6.96 23.79 -2.39
N LEU A 550 -7.39 22.53 -2.41
CA LEU A 550 -8.44 22.04 -1.52
C LEU A 550 -7.85 21.53 -0.20
N LEU A 551 -8.22 22.17 0.91
CA LEU A 551 -7.86 21.72 2.26
C LEU A 551 -9.01 20.92 2.86
N THR A 552 -8.73 19.68 3.25
CA THR A 552 -9.67 18.81 3.97
C THR A 552 -9.28 18.71 5.44
N PRO A 553 -10.23 18.80 6.39
CA PRO A 553 -9.98 18.57 7.81
C PRO A 553 -9.30 17.22 8.10
N ALA A 554 -8.54 17.17 9.20
CA ALA A 554 -7.95 15.93 9.69
C ALA A 554 -9.01 15.08 10.39
N LEU A 555 -9.77 14.27 9.65
CA LEU A 555 -10.96 13.56 10.18
C LEU A 555 -10.65 12.29 10.98
N ALA A 556 -9.38 11.95 11.20
CA ALA A 556 -8.98 10.83 12.05
C ALA A 556 -7.57 11.04 12.61
N GLU A 557 -7.38 10.64 13.87
CA GLU A 557 -6.11 10.76 14.59
C GLU A 557 -4.94 10.13 13.79
N ARG A 558 -5.14 8.94 13.24
CA ARG A 558 -4.09 8.21 12.49
C ARG A 558 -3.78 8.80 11.12
N ALA A 559 -4.63 9.68 10.59
CA ALA A 559 -4.51 10.27 9.27
C ALA A 559 -4.08 11.75 9.32
N ALA A 560 -4.05 12.37 10.50
CA ALA A 560 -3.74 13.79 10.69
C ALA A 560 -2.36 14.22 10.16
N ASN A 561 -1.39 13.29 10.03
CA ASN A 561 -0.11 13.60 9.39
C ASN A 561 -0.22 13.75 7.87
N ALA A 562 -1.15 13.03 7.23
CA ALA A 562 -1.23 12.92 5.77
C ALA A 562 -1.81 14.16 5.09
N VAL A 563 -2.36 15.10 5.87
CA VAL A 563 -2.92 16.38 5.38
C VAL A 563 -1.91 17.53 5.39
N ARG A 564 -0.67 17.32 5.84
CA ARG A 564 0.36 18.37 5.84
C ARG A 564 0.98 18.52 4.45
N ARG A 565 1.15 19.76 3.98
CA ARG A 565 1.62 20.09 2.62
C ARG A 565 2.12 21.53 2.51
N PRO A 566 3.04 21.85 1.57
CA PRO A 566 3.26 23.24 1.17
C PRO A 566 2.00 23.77 0.49
N LEU A 567 1.77 25.07 0.62
CA LEU A 567 0.86 25.74 -0.30
C LEU A 567 1.60 25.99 -1.63
N TYR A 568 1.19 25.30 -2.69
CA TYR A 568 1.73 25.48 -4.03
C TYR A 568 1.03 26.59 -4.82
N PRO A 569 -0.32 26.69 -4.83
CA PRO A 569 -1.05 27.78 -5.48
C PRO A 569 -1.09 29.05 -4.62
N THR A 570 -1.69 30.13 -5.13
CA THR A 570 -1.88 31.40 -4.41
C THR A 570 -3.27 31.54 -3.76
N ALA A 571 -4.08 30.49 -3.84
CA ALA A 571 -5.43 30.45 -3.28
C ALA A 571 -5.76 29.05 -2.74
N TRP A 572 -6.68 28.97 -1.78
CA TRP A 572 -7.17 27.71 -1.24
C TRP A 572 -8.67 27.75 -0.95
N THR A 573 -9.29 26.57 -0.79
CA THR A 573 -10.70 26.37 -0.44
C THR A 573 -10.84 25.17 0.51
N GLY A 574 -12.05 24.90 1.01
CA GLY A 574 -12.31 23.87 2.01
C GLY A 574 -12.12 24.40 3.44
N ASP A 575 -11.25 23.79 4.23
CA ASP A 575 -10.94 24.27 5.58
C ASP A 575 -10.33 25.69 5.53
N ALA A 576 -10.95 26.60 6.29
CA ALA A 576 -10.61 28.01 6.31
C ALA A 576 -9.38 28.32 7.18
N ASP A 577 -8.89 27.38 7.99
CA ASP A 577 -7.63 27.54 8.70
C ASP A 577 -6.46 26.90 7.93
N LEU A 578 -5.49 27.72 7.53
CA LEU A 578 -4.34 27.29 6.72
C LEU A 578 -3.21 26.73 7.59
N GLU A 579 -3.01 27.29 8.80
CA GLU A 579 -1.87 27.01 9.68
C GLU A 579 -1.72 25.54 10.12
N PRO A 580 -2.80 24.75 10.32
CA PRO A 580 -2.66 23.34 10.67
C PRO A 580 -2.05 22.48 9.55
N TYR A 581 -2.12 22.94 8.31
CA TYR A 581 -1.76 22.16 7.12
C TYR A 581 -0.46 22.63 6.49
N CYS A 582 -0.23 23.94 6.47
CA CYS A 582 0.82 24.60 5.68
C CYS A 582 1.73 25.48 6.55
N ASP A 583 3.04 25.40 6.31
CA ASP A 583 4.06 26.23 6.96
C ASP A 583 4.24 27.54 6.16
N VAL A 584 3.20 28.38 6.14
CA VAL A 584 3.16 29.65 5.40
C VAL A 584 2.44 30.73 6.20
N ASP A 585 2.76 32.00 5.93
CA ASP A 585 2.01 33.13 6.46
C ASP A 585 0.60 33.18 5.84
N VAL A 586 -0.44 33.28 6.67
CA VAL A 586 -1.85 33.30 6.27
C VAL A 586 -2.14 34.45 5.28
N GLY A 587 -1.39 35.56 5.36
CA GLY A 587 -1.53 36.69 4.44
C GLY A 587 -1.02 36.44 3.01
N SER A 588 -0.32 35.33 2.76
CA SER A 588 0.33 35.05 1.47
C SER A 588 -0.58 34.47 0.39
N ALA A 589 -1.81 34.09 0.74
CA ALA A 589 -2.76 33.49 -0.19
C ALA A 589 -4.20 33.93 0.11
N THR A 590 -5.13 33.60 -0.79
CA THR A 590 -6.55 33.97 -0.65
C THR A 590 -7.43 32.74 -0.39
N HIS A 591 -8.24 32.79 0.67
CA HIS A 591 -9.30 31.80 0.90
C HIS A 591 -10.51 32.07 -0.01
N ILE A 592 -10.96 31.04 -0.73
CA ILE A 592 -12.20 31.00 -1.49
C ILE A 592 -13.14 30.05 -0.77
N PRO A 593 -14.22 30.52 -0.13
CA PRO A 593 -15.13 29.64 0.59
C PRO A 593 -15.89 28.73 -0.39
N LEU A 594 -16.25 27.51 0.05
CA LEU A 594 -16.97 26.55 -0.80
C LEU A 594 -18.32 27.09 -1.31
N GLU A 595 -18.98 27.96 -0.55
CA GLU A 595 -20.22 28.65 -0.98
C GLU A 595 -20.06 29.50 -2.25
N ALA A 596 -18.84 29.95 -2.57
CA ALA A 596 -18.57 30.76 -3.76
C ALA A 596 -18.31 29.92 -5.02
N LEU A 597 -18.21 28.59 -4.87
CA LEU A 597 -17.91 27.67 -5.96
C LEU A 597 -19.19 27.16 -6.63
N THR A 598 -19.16 27.16 -7.95
CA THR A 598 -20.18 26.55 -8.80
C THR A 598 -19.53 25.55 -9.75
N ALA A 599 -20.29 24.52 -10.13
CA ALA A 599 -19.91 23.54 -11.14
C ALA A 599 -20.95 23.50 -12.26
N ARG A 600 -20.49 23.16 -13.47
CA ARG A 600 -21.34 22.86 -14.62
C ARG A 600 -20.60 21.98 -15.62
N ARG A 601 -21.35 21.35 -16.51
CA ARG A 601 -20.83 20.57 -17.62
C ARG A 601 -20.72 21.40 -18.90
N VAL A 602 -19.63 21.23 -19.65
CA VAL A 602 -19.43 21.78 -20.99
C VAL A 602 -18.92 20.65 -21.87
N ASP A 603 -19.70 20.25 -22.86
CA ASP A 603 -19.47 19.00 -23.60
C ASP A 603 -19.40 17.83 -22.60
N ASP A 604 -18.31 17.05 -22.60
CA ASP A 604 -18.14 15.96 -21.64
C ASP A 604 -17.40 16.38 -20.36
N ARG A 605 -17.25 17.69 -20.08
CA ARG A 605 -16.25 18.21 -19.15
C ARG A 605 -16.87 18.95 -17.97
N ILE A 606 -16.27 18.88 -16.78
CA ILE A 606 -16.70 19.70 -15.64
C ILE A 606 -15.85 20.97 -15.53
N VAL A 607 -16.51 22.11 -15.43
CA VAL A 607 -15.90 23.43 -15.20
C VAL A 607 -16.28 23.91 -13.81
N ILE A 608 -15.29 24.27 -13.00
CA ILE A 608 -15.48 24.89 -11.69
C ILE A 608 -15.25 26.39 -11.80
N GLU A 609 -16.15 27.18 -11.24
CA GLU A 609 -16.09 28.65 -11.26
C GLU A 609 -16.23 29.20 -9.82
N ALA A 610 -15.34 30.12 -9.45
CA ALA A 610 -15.42 30.92 -8.23
C ALA A 610 -15.81 32.36 -8.61
N ASP A 611 -16.93 32.87 -8.11
CA ASP A 611 -17.46 34.20 -8.46
C ASP A 611 -17.50 34.45 -9.99
N GLY A 612 -17.85 33.40 -10.75
CA GLY A 612 -17.95 33.44 -12.21
C GLY A 612 -16.62 33.34 -12.97
N ARG A 613 -15.48 33.23 -12.29
CA ARG A 613 -14.15 33.01 -12.89
C ARG A 613 -13.77 31.53 -12.79
N ARG A 614 -13.20 30.97 -13.86
CA ARG A 614 -12.77 29.57 -13.88
C ARG A 614 -11.63 29.35 -12.87
N VAL A 615 -11.72 28.25 -12.13
CA VAL A 615 -10.68 27.81 -11.21
C VAL A 615 -10.32 26.34 -11.46
N ARG A 616 -9.10 25.98 -11.11
CA ARG A 616 -8.59 24.61 -11.17
C ARG A 616 -8.34 24.12 -9.75
N ILE A 617 -9.11 23.14 -9.29
CA ILE A 617 -8.94 22.59 -7.96
C ILE A 617 -7.77 21.59 -7.94
N MET A 618 -6.86 21.80 -6.99
CA MET A 618 -5.70 20.97 -6.69
C MET A 618 -5.91 20.22 -5.37
N TYR A 619 -5.34 19.03 -5.24
CA TYR A 619 -5.35 18.27 -4.00
C TYR A 619 -4.02 17.55 -3.81
N HIS A 620 -3.15 18.08 -2.93
CA HIS A 620 -1.80 17.54 -2.71
C HIS A 620 -1.66 16.72 -1.42
N ALA A 621 -2.75 16.14 -0.92
CA ALA A 621 -2.68 15.20 0.19
C ALA A 621 -2.64 13.75 -0.32
N THR A 622 -1.86 12.92 0.37
CA THR A 622 -1.57 11.53 -0.04
C THR A 622 -2.70 10.53 0.20
N ARG A 623 -3.75 10.94 0.90
CA ARG A 623 -4.89 10.07 1.24
C ARG A 623 -6.16 10.64 0.65
N GLN A 624 -7.01 9.77 0.15
CA GLN A 624 -8.39 10.14 -0.13
C GLN A 624 -9.08 10.49 1.21
N PRO A 625 -9.77 11.63 1.30
CA PRO A 625 -10.49 11.99 2.51
C PRO A 625 -11.78 11.14 2.60
N PRO A 626 -12.28 10.81 3.80
CA PRO A 626 -13.53 10.08 3.94
C PRO A 626 -14.73 10.93 3.47
N THR A 627 -15.87 10.29 3.24
CA THR A 627 -17.16 10.96 2.99
C THR A 627 -17.45 11.95 4.13
N PRO A 628 -17.92 13.18 3.84
CA PRO A 628 -18.41 13.74 2.57
C PRO A 628 -17.32 14.25 1.61
N TRP A 629 -16.08 14.37 2.06
CA TRP A 629 -15.02 15.06 1.33
C TRP A 629 -14.55 14.29 0.11
N SER A 630 -14.64 12.96 0.12
CA SER A 630 -14.43 12.11 -1.07
C SER A 630 -15.40 12.47 -2.21
N LEU A 631 -16.67 12.68 -1.89
CA LEU A 631 -17.71 13.07 -2.86
C LEU A 631 -17.48 14.49 -3.34
N LEU A 632 -17.19 15.42 -2.43
CA LEU A 632 -16.85 16.80 -2.81
C LEU A 632 -15.61 16.82 -3.72
N LEU A 633 -14.58 16.04 -3.40
CA LEU A 633 -13.40 15.89 -4.23
C LEU A 633 -13.78 15.38 -5.63
N SER A 634 -14.70 14.42 -5.73
CA SER A 634 -15.19 13.90 -7.01
C SER A 634 -15.97 14.93 -7.84
N ILE A 635 -16.75 15.82 -7.20
CA ILE A 635 -17.42 16.96 -7.87
C ILE A 635 -16.39 17.97 -8.37
N LEU A 636 -15.44 18.34 -7.51
CA LEU A 636 -14.46 19.40 -7.76
C LEU A 636 -13.34 18.97 -8.72
N GLN A 637 -13.04 17.68 -8.77
CA GLN A 637 -12.02 17.12 -9.65
C GLN A 637 -12.63 16.68 -10.98
N GLY A 638 -12.80 17.62 -11.91
CA GLY A 638 -13.11 17.32 -13.32
C GLY A 638 -12.10 17.90 -14.32
N GLY A 639 -10.86 18.11 -13.86
CA GLY A 639 -9.82 18.82 -14.59
C GLY A 639 -8.50 18.06 -14.77
N PRO A 640 -7.47 18.69 -15.35
CA PRO A 640 -6.18 18.07 -15.72
C PRO A 640 -5.31 17.60 -14.54
N THR A 641 -5.74 17.84 -13.30
CA THR A 641 -5.04 17.44 -12.07
C THR A 641 -5.30 15.97 -11.72
N LEU A 642 -6.26 15.34 -12.41
CA LEU A 642 -6.64 13.94 -12.30
C LEU A 642 -5.73 12.97 -13.07
N VAL A 643 -4.63 13.41 -13.70
CA VAL A 643 -3.80 12.48 -14.47
C VAL A 643 -3.35 11.27 -13.64
N ALA A 644 -3.05 11.44 -12.36
CA ALA A 644 -2.74 10.32 -11.47
C ALA A 644 -3.85 9.26 -11.38
N THR A 645 -5.12 9.64 -11.48
CA THR A 645 -6.25 8.70 -11.45
C THR A 645 -6.32 7.80 -12.69
N ARG A 646 -5.62 8.17 -13.77
CA ARG A 646 -5.47 7.31 -14.96
C ARG A 646 -4.37 6.28 -14.82
N PHE A 647 -3.52 6.40 -13.80
CA PHE A 647 -2.47 5.42 -13.55
C PHE A 647 -2.94 4.44 -12.47
N ARG A 648 -3.23 3.22 -12.89
CA ARG A 648 -3.45 2.11 -11.96
C ARG A 648 -2.11 1.72 -11.34
N ARG A 649 -2.17 1.21 -10.12
CA ARG A 649 -1.04 0.44 -9.59
C ARG A 649 -0.95 -0.84 -10.43
N LEU A 650 0.23 -1.21 -10.90
CA LEU A 650 0.38 -2.35 -11.82
C LEU A 650 0.99 -3.60 -11.15
N ARG A 651 1.15 -3.58 -9.82
CA ARG A 651 1.90 -4.60 -9.08
C ARG A 651 1.33 -6.03 -9.18
N HIS A 652 0.02 -6.23 -9.35
CA HIS A 652 -0.64 -7.54 -9.20
C HIS A 652 -1.42 -8.00 -10.43
N SER A 653 -0.70 -8.38 -11.49
CA SER A 653 -1.31 -8.92 -12.72
C SER A 653 -2.10 -10.22 -12.52
N LEU A 654 -1.76 -11.02 -11.50
CA LEU A 654 -2.45 -12.28 -11.17
C LEU A 654 -3.92 -12.08 -10.76
N ALA A 655 -4.33 -10.85 -10.43
CA ALA A 655 -5.72 -10.49 -10.18
C ALA A 655 -6.60 -10.62 -11.43
N ALA A 656 -6.07 -10.34 -12.62
CA ALA A 656 -6.81 -10.40 -13.88
C ALA A 656 -6.97 -11.83 -14.45
N LEU A 657 -6.24 -12.80 -13.90
CA LEU A 657 -6.17 -14.18 -14.37
C LEU A 657 -6.43 -15.14 -13.19
N PRO A 658 -7.69 -15.27 -12.74
CA PRO A 658 -8.04 -16.03 -11.53
C PRO A 658 -7.70 -17.52 -11.63
N ASP A 659 -7.72 -18.09 -12.84
CA ASP A 659 -7.45 -19.52 -13.08
C ASP A 659 -5.95 -19.86 -13.11
N GLN A 660 -5.07 -18.85 -13.18
CA GLN A 660 -3.63 -19.09 -13.27
C GLN A 660 -3.02 -19.34 -11.90
N ALA A 661 -2.14 -20.33 -11.79
CA ALA A 661 -1.41 -20.59 -10.54
C ALA A 661 -0.13 -19.75 -10.42
N TYR A 662 0.42 -19.31 -11.55
CA TYR A 662 1.66 -18.57 -11.64
C TYR A 662 1.59 -17.56 -12.79
N LEU A 663 2.19 -16.38 -12.59
CA LEU A 663 2.46 -15.43 -13.66
C LEU A 663 3.91 -14.93 -13.59
N PRO A 664 4.55 -14.72 -14.75
CA PRO A 664 5.89 -14.17 -14.79
C PRO A 664 5.92 -12.67 -14.50
N ARG A 665 7.14 -12.13 -14.41
CA ARG A 665 7.40 -10.70 -14.36
C ARG A 665 6.94 -10.02 -15.64
N VAL A 666 6.30 -8.85 -15.49
CA VAL A 666 5.93 -7.95 -16.59
C VAL A 666 6.80 -6.69 -16.51
N THR A 667 7.48 -6.37 -17.61
CA THR A 667 8.35 -5.20 -17.75
C THR A 667 7.85 -4.25 -18.82
N VAL A 668 8.34 -3.02 -18.79
CA VAL A 668 8.25 -2.04 -19.86
C VAL A 668 9.67 -1.73 -20.32
N ARG A 669 9.93 -1.92 -21.62
CA ARG A 669 11.24 -1.68 -22.25
C ARG A 669 12.40 -2.38 -21.53
N GLY A 670 12.15 -3.59 -21.03
CA GLY A 670 13.10 -4.49 -20.37
C GLY A 670 13.67 -4.03 -19.02
N SER A 671 13.48 -2.76 -18.63
CA SER A 671 14.20 -2.14 -17.51
C SER A 671 13.30 -1.55 -16.42
N THR A 672 11.99 -1.42 -16.69
CA THR A 672 10.99 -0.98 -15.71
C THR A 672 10.05 -2.13 -15.40
N ILE A 673 10.15 -2.71 -14.21
CA ILE A 673 9.25 -3.77 -13.73
C ILE A 673 7.93 -3.13 -13.30
N VAL A 674 6.82 -3.52 -13.93
CA VAL A 674 5.47 -3.02 -13.58
C VAL A 674 4.67 -4.02 -12.76
N SER A 675 4.89 -5.33 -12.97
CA SER A 675 4.35 -6.42 -12.15
C SER A 675 5.47 -7.43 -11.88
N PRO A 676 5.84 -7.69 -10.62
CA PRO A 676 6.74 -8.79 -10.30
C PRO A 676 6.10 -10.16 -10.59
N ALA A 677 6.90 -11.23 -10.64
CA ALA A 677 6.43 -12.61 -10.73
C ALA A 677 5.60 -13.02 -9.50
N GLN A 678 4.55 -13.82 -9.72
CA GLN A 678 3.52 -14.10 -8.71
C GLN A 678 3.05 -15.56 -8.74
N TRP A 679 2.77 -16.13 -7.56
CA TRP A 679 2.22 -17.47 -7.39
C TRP A 679 0.98 -17.43 -6.49
N ARG A 680 -0.02 -18.23 -6.84
CA ARG A 680 -1.25 -18.44 -6.07
C ARG A 680 -1.13 -19.71 -5.25
N LEU A 681 -1.33 -19.61 -3.94
CA LEU A 681 -1.37 -20.73 -3.00
C LEU A 681 -2.74 -20.80 -2.31
N ARG A 682 -3.11 -22.01 -1.88
CA ARG A 682 -4.29 -22.23 -1.03
C ARG A 682 -3.83 -22.53 0.40
N PRO A 683 -4.32 -21.83 1.44
CA PRO A 683 -4.00 -22.10 2.84
C PRO A 683 -4.22 -23.57 3.22
N ALA A 684 -5.31 -24.18 2.75
CA ALA A 684 -5.65 -25.59 3.01
C ALA A 684 -4.62 -26.61 2.45
N ARG A 685 -3.69 -26.19 1.59
CA ARG A 685 -2.60 -27.02 1.04
C ARG A 685 -1.25 -26.78 1.72
N LEU A 686 -1.22 -25.97 2.78
CA LEU A 686 -0.04 -25.80 3.63
C LEU A 686 0.05 -26.94 4.64
N TRP A 687 0.76 -26.73 5.75
CA TRP A 687 0.90 -27.67 6.85
C TRP A 687 -0.23 -27.52 7.88
N ASP A 688 -0.38 -28.49 8.78
CA ASP A 688 -1.26 -28.35 9.94
C ASP A 688 -0.62 -27.36 10.94
N PRO A 689 -1.34 -26.36 11.47
CA PRO A 689 -0.80 -25.49 12.52
C PRO A 689 -0.26 -26.22 13.75
N ALA A 690 -0.72 -27.45 14.03
CA ALA A 690 -0.23 -28.32 15.09
C ALA A 690 1.04 -29.11 14.73
N ASP A 691 1.50 -29.09 13.47
CA ASP A 691 2.71 -29.78 13.04
C ASP A 691 3.95 -29.26 13.80
N SER A 692 4.95 -30.13 13.95
CA SER A 692 6.22 -29.73 14.56
C SER A 692 6.96 -28.70 13.68
N PRO A 693 7.81 -27.84 14.26
CA PRO A 693 8.57 -26.86 13.49
C PRO A 693 9.39 -27.47 12.34
N LEU A 694 10.04 -28.61 12.58
CA LEU A 694 10.76 -29.34 11.53
C LEU A 694 9.83 -29.84 10.42
N ALA A 695 8.63 -30.34 10.75
CA ALA A 695 7.67 -30.78 9.75
C ALA A 695 7.21 -29.62 8.85
N LYS A 696 6.89 -28.47 9.46
CA LYS A 696 6.53 -27.23 8.74
C LYS A 696 7.67 -26.75 7.83
N ALA A 697 8.90 -26.73 8.34
CA ALA A 697 10.07 -26.31 7.58
C ALA A 697 10.35 -27.24 6.37
N LYS A 698 10.19 -28.55 6.54
CA LYS A 698 10.31 -29.53 5.45
C LYS A 698 9.21 -29.37 4.40
N HIS A 699 7.98 -29.10 4.82
CA HIS A 699 6.88 -28.81 3.87
C HIS A 699 7.15 -27.53 3.08
N LEU A 700 7.65 -26.49 3.75
CA LEU A 700 8.05 -25.24 3.10
C LEU A 700 9.19 -25.44 2.09
N ALA A 701 10.19 -26.25 2.44
CA ALA A 701 11.29 -26.63 1.53
C ALA A 701 10.75 -27.31 0.26
N ARG A 702 9.89 -28.33 0.40
CA ARG A 702 9.23 -29.00 -0.73
C ARG A 702 8.37 -28.05 -1.56
N LEU A 703 7.65 -27.14 -0.90
CA LEU A 703 6.82 -26.14 -1.58
C LEU A 703 7.68 -25.21 -2.43
N ARG A 704 8.79 -24.71 -1.88
CA ARG A 704 9.74 -23.85 -2.57
C ARG A 704 10.33 -24.54 -3.80
N ASP A 705 10.83 -25.76 -3.64
CA ASP A 705 11.47 -26.49 -4.73
C ASP A 705 10.48 -26.85 -5.84
N ARG A 706 9.26 -27.28 -5.48
CA ARG A 706 8.19 -27.61 -6.44
C ARG A 706 7.73 -26.42 -7.28
N LEU A 707 7.66 -25.22 -6.67
CA LEU A 707 7.13 -24.03 -7.34
C LEU A 707 8.23 -23.11 -7.89
N GLY A 708 9.50 -23.43 -7.62
CA GLY A 708 10.63 -22.57 -8.00
C GLY A 708 10.61 -21.21 -7.30
N LEU A 709 10.17 -21.14 -6.04
CA LEU A 709 10.10 -19.85 -5.32
C LEU A 709 11.50 -19.30 -5.02
N PRO A 710 11.73 -17.99 -5.21
CA PRO A 710 12.97 -17.35 -4.74
C PRO A 710 13.04 -17.41 -3.20
N ARG A 711 14.25 -17.28 -2.65
CA ARG A 711 14.45 -17.29 -1.19
C ARG A 711 13.65 -16.18 -0.50
N TRP A 712 13.70 -14.98 -1.05
CA TRP A 712 13.03 -13.81 -0.49
C TRP A 712 11.76 -13.54 -1.29
N ILE A 713 10.65 -13.48 -0.57
CA ILE A 713 9.31 -13.29 -1.13
C ILE A 713 8.55 -12.22 -0.36
N MET A 714 7.48 -11.73 -0.99
CA MET A 714 6.44 -10.93 -0.35
C MET A 714 5.15 -11.75 -0.31
N LEU A 715 4.56 -11.91 0.87
CA LEU A 715 3.28 -12.59 1.07
C LEU A 715 2.14 -11.58 1.16
N CYS A 716 1.06 -11.82 0.43
CA CYS A 716 -0.16 -11.01 0.48
C CYS A 716 -1.37 -11.91 0.73
N ALA A 717 -2.29 -11.43 1.57
CA ALA A 717 -3.55 -12.13 1.89
C ALA A 717 -4.55 -12.17 0.73
N ARG A 718 -4.34 -11.35 -0.31
CA ARG A 718 -5.11 -11.30 -1.56
C ARG A 718 -4.35 -10.46 -2.60
N PRO A 719 -4.74 -10.49 -3.88
CA PRO A 719 -4.22 -9.56 -4.87
C PRO A 719 -4.46 -8.10 -4.44
N GLY A 720 -3.42 -7.26 -4.52
CA GLY A 720 -3.48 -5.87 -4.03
C GLY A 720 -3.40 -5.72 -2.50
N GLY A 721 -3.34 -6.83 -1.76
CA GLY A 721 -3.21 -6.83 -0.30
C GLY A 721 -1.88 -6.29 0.19
N ARG A 722 -1.80 -6.01 1.49
CA ARG A 722 -0.58 -5.48 2.10
C ARG A 722 0.53 -6.54 2.09
N PRO A 723 1.68 -6.29 1.46
CA PRO A 723 2.74 -7.28 1.39
C PRO A 723 3.47 -7.44 2.72
N VAL A 724 3.86 -8.66 3.04
CA VAL A 724 4.68 -9.02 4.21
C VAL A 724 5.95 -9.70 3.73
N PRO A 725 7.14 -9.13 3.99
CA PRO A 725 8.41 -9.73 3.59
C PRO A 725 8.64 -11.04 4.35
N CYS A 726 9.12 -12.06 3.64
CA CYS A 726 9.40 -13.37 4.21
C CYS A 726 10.70 -13.94 3.61
N ASP A 727 11.61 -14.40 4.47
CA ASP A 727 12.80 -15.16 4.08
C ASP A 727 12.49 -16.65 4.28
N LEU A 728 12.46 -17.41 3.18
CA LEU A 728 12.14 -18.85 3.20
C LEU A 728 13.22 -19.70 3.88
N ASP A 729 14.41 -19.16 4.14
CA ASP A 729 15.47 -19.82 4.93
C ASP A 729 15.34 -19.52 6.45
N SER A 730 14.27 -18.84 6.89
CA SER A 730 13.97 -18.60 8.30
C SER A 730 12.97 -19.61 8.86
N LEU A 731 13.23 -20.13 10.06
CA LEU A 731 12.23 -20.92 10.81
C LEU A 731 11.00 -20.11 11.24
N ARG A 732 11.01 -18.78 11.05
CA ARG A 732 9.84 -17.93 11.26
C ARG A 732 8.92 -17.86 10.04
N ALA A 733 9.37 -18.29 8.86
CA ALA A 733 8.56 -18.26 7.65
C ALA A 733 7.20 -18.96 7.84
N PRO A 734 7.11 -20.15 8.45
CA PRO A 734 5.82 -20.77 8.71
C PRO A 734 4.83 -19.90 9.50
N SER A 735 5.29 -19.24 10.57
CA SER A 735 4.46 -18.32 11.36
C SER A 735 4.01 -17.10 10.56
N VAL A 736 4.80 -16.63 9.59
CA VAL A 736 4.41 -15.55 8.68
C VAL A 736 3.32 -16.02 7.70
N PHE A 737 3.46 -17.22 7.14
CA PHE A 737 2.41 -17.83 6.30
C PHE A 737 1.11 -18.00 7.07
N GLU A 738 1.15 -18.51 8.30
CA GLU A 738 -0.03 -18.68 9.17
C GLU A 738 -0.70 -17.33 9.44
N ALA A 739 0.06 -16.31 9.87
CA ALA A 739 -0.50 -14.99 10.16
C ALA A 739 -1.14 -14.30 8.93
N VAL A 740 -0.58 -14.50 7.74
CA VAL A 740 -1.15 -13.96 6.49
C VAL A 740 -2.34 -14.80 6.03
N SER A 741 -2.36 -16.11 6.30
CA SER A 741 -3.49 -17.00 6.03
C SER A 741 -4.71 -16.60 6.87
N ASP A 742 -4.52 -16.35 8.17
CA ASP A 742 -5.58 -15.90 9.07
C ASP A 742 -6.18 -14.57 8.59
N ALA A 743 -5.34 -13.65 8.12
CA ALA A 743 -5.79 -12.40 7.51
C ALA A 743 -6.58 -12.62 6.21
N ALA A 744 -6.13 -13.55 5.35
CA ALA A 744 -6.83 -13.89 4.11
C ALA A 744 -8.23 -14.46 4.38
N VAL A 745 -8.36 -15.34 5.37
CA VAL A 745 -9.65 -15.91 5.79
C VAL A 745 -10.57 -14.83 6.36
N THR A 746 -10.03 -13.94 7.21
CA THR A 746 -10.81 -12.83 7.81
C THR A 746 -11.32 -11.87 6.74
N GLU A 747 -10.45 -11.43 5.82
CA GLU A 747 -10.83 -10.53 4.73
C GLU A 747 -11.85 -11.14 3.77
N THR A 748 -11.75 -12.45 3.51
CA THR A 748 -12.74 -13.18 2.68
C THR A 748 -14.10 -13.21 3.38
N THR A 749 -14.12 -13.42 4.71
CA THR A 749 -15.36 -13.47 5.51
C THR A 749 -16.03 -12.10 5.63
N ASP A 750 -15.24 -11.03 5.81
CA ASP A 750 -15.76 -9.66 5.94
C ASP A 750 -16.31 -9.10 4.61
N ALA A 751 -15.71 -9.46 3.47
CA ALA A 751 -16.25 -9.15 2.15
C ALA A 751 -17.53 -9.95 1.82
N ALA A 752 -17.68 -11.13 2.42
CA ALA A 752 -18.75 -12.10 2.19
C ALA A 752 -20.03 -11.86 3.03
N VAL A 753 -20.20 -10.71 3.69
CA VAL A 753 -21.49 -10.33 4.31
C VAL A 753 -22.63 -10.23 3.27
N THR A 754 -22.34 -10.40 1.98
CA THR A 754 -23.31 -10.40 0.88
C THR A 754 -23.45 -11.72 0.11
N GLU A 755 -22.62 -12.74 0.29
CA GLU A 755 -22.87 -14.12 -0.20
C GLU A 755 -21.84 -15.10 0.37
N ALA A 756 -22.27 -16.33 0.69
CA ALA A 756 -21.49 -17.33 1.44
C ALA A 756 -20.31 -17.90 0.62
N THR A 757 -19.14 -17.26 0.69
CA THR A 757 -17.88 -17.82 0.19
C THR A 757 -17.34 -18.87 1.16
N ASP A 758 -17.00 -20.06 0.65
CA ASP A 758 -16.38 -21.13 1.42
C ASP A 758 -14.99 -20.68 1.93
N PRO A 759 -14.66 -20.82 3.23
CA PRO A 759 -13.30 -20.58 3.74
C PRO A 759 -12.19 -21.30 2.95
N ASP A 760 -12.50 -22.43 2.29
CA ASP A 760 -11.57 -23.16 1.43
C ASP A 760 -11.22 -22.42 0.12
N GLU A 761 -11.91 -21.33 -0.21
CA GLU A 761 -11.61 -20.47 -1.35
C GLU A 761 -10.58 -19.37 -1.03
N ALA A 762 -10.19 -19.19 0.24
CA ALA A 762 -9.17 -18.22 0.61
C ALA A 762 -7.86 -18.45 -0.17
N GLN A 763 -7.24 -17.38 -0.63
CA GLN A 763 -6.02 -17.44 -1.46
C GLN A 763 -4.88 -16.64 -0.83
N LEU A 764 -3.68 -17.19 -0.92
CA LEU A 764 -2.45 -16.49 -0.60
C LEU A 764 -1.72 -16.17 -1.90
N ILE A 765 -1.23 -14.95 -2.01
CA ILE A 765 -0.38 -14.53 -3.12
C ILE A 765 1.06 -14.44 -2.63
N VAL A 766 1.94 -15.21 -3.27
CA VAL A 766 3.39 -15.06 -3.15
C VAL A 766 3.85 -14.17 -4.30
N GLU A 767 4.63 -13.15 -4.00
CA GLU A 767 5.27 -12.29 -4.99
C GLU A 767 6.78 -12.38 -4.81
N GLU A 768 7.54 -12.34 -5.91
CA GLU A 768 8.99 -12.22 -5.82
C GLU A 768 9.37 -10.93 -5.04
N MET A 769 10.35 -11.01 -4.14
CA MET A 769 10.88 -9.80 -3.52
C MET A 769 11.84 -9.13 -4.49
N VAL A 770 11.37 -8.08 -5.16
CA VAL A 770 12.19 -7.24 -6.05
C VAL A 770 12.10 -5.77 -5.60
N PRO A 771 13.22 -5.08 -5.28
CA PRO A 771 14.58 -5.61 -5.22
C PRO A 771 14.74 -6.69 -4.15
N ALA A 772 15.48 -7.74 -4.47
CA ALA A 772 15.99 -8.70 -3.50
C ALA A 772 17.12 -8.07 -2.67
N PRO A 773 17.44 -8.61 -1.47
CA PRO A 773 18.53 -8.14 -0.62
C PRO A 773 19.88 -7.88 -1.31
N ASP A 774 20.24 -8.71 -2.30
CA ASP A 774 21.46 -8.61 -3.10
C ASP A 774 21.36 -7.60 -4.27
N GLU A 775 20.14 -7.17 -4.62
CA GLU A 775 19.88 -6.19 -5.69
C GLU A 775 19.77 -4.75 -5.16
N LEU A 776 19.94 -4.52 -3.85
CA LEU A 776 19.75 -3.21 -3.24
C LEU A 776 20.87 -2.21 -3.59
N PRO A 777 20.55 -1.07 -4.21
CA PRO A 777 21.54 -0.10 -4.68
C PRO A 777 21.94 0.95 -3.63
N VAL A 778 21.36 0.91 -2.43
CA VAL A 778 21.63 1.89 -1.37
C VAL A 778 22.38 1.23 -0.22
N ARG A 779 23.35 1.96 0.34
CA ARG A 779 24.13 1.58 1.51
C ARG A 779 23.93 2.59 2.64
N ASP A 780 23.89 2.10 3.87
CA ASP A 780 23.70 2.91 5.08
C ASP A 780 24.92 2.74 6.01
N LEU A 781 25.53 3.85 6.44
CA LEU A 781 26.68 3.89 7.37
C LEU A 781 26.29 4.07 8.84
N VAL A 782 25.00 3.99 9.20
CA VAL A 782 24.49 4.26 10.56
C VAL A 782 25.12 3.39 11.66
N ASP A 783 25.54 2.16 11.31
CA ASP A 783 26.19 1.21 12.21
C ASP A 783 27.73 1.22 12.08
N GLY A 784 28.30 2.22 11.40
CA GLY A 784 29.75 2.35 11.20
C GLY A 784 30.33 1.50 10.06
N ARG A 785 29.50 0.70 9.38
CA ARG A 785 29.86 -0.05 8.16
C ARG A 785 28.76 0.07 7.10
N PRO A 786 29.09 0.04 5.79
CA PRO A 786 28.09 0.18 4.73
C PRO A 786 27.17 -1.05 4.66
N GLU A 787 25.91 -0.89 5.05
CA GLU A 787 24.89 -1.94 5.06
C GLU A 787 23.87 -1.75 3.94
N PRO A 788 23.45 -2.80 3.22
CA PRO A 788 22.30 -2.71 2.31
C PRO A 788 21.04 -2.23 3.04
N VAL A 789 20.32 -1.31 2.42
CA VAL A 789 19.04 -0.80 2.94
C VAL A 789 18.00 -0.76 1.84
N ALA A 790 16.77 -1.18 2.15
CA ALA A 790 15.66 -1.06 1.21
C ALA A 790 15.37 0.42 0.92
N ALA A 791 15.16 0.73 -0.35
CA ALA A 791 15.10 2.08 -0.87
C ALA A 791 13.98 2.25 -1.89
N GLU A 792 13.41 3.45 -1.92
CA GLU A 792 12.37 3.87 -2.85
C GLU A 792 12.62 5.33 -3.21
N LEU A 793 12.65 5.63 -4.50
CA LEU A 793 12.82 6.96 -5.04
C LEU A 793 11.48 7.55 -5.42
N LEU A 794 11.33 8.82 -5.10
CA LEU A 794 10.33 9.68 -5.67
C LEU A 794 10.99 10.62 -6.67
N LEU A 795 10.54 10.51 -7.93
CA LEU A 795 11.02 11.29 -9.07
C LEU A 795 9.89 12.20 -9.55
N ARG A 796 10.10 13.52 -9.58
CA ARG A 796 9.18 14.44 -10.25
C ARG A 796 9.56 14.57 -11.72
N LEU A 797 8.66 14.16 -12.61
CA LEU A 797 8.88 14.13 -14.04
C LEU A 797 7.99 15.14 -14.77
N PRO A 798 8.49 15.78 -15.85
CA PRO A 798 9.85 15.63 -16.41
C PRO A 798 10.92 16.37 -15.57
N GLN A 799 12.11 15.77 -15.36
CA GLN A 799 13.14 16.33 -14.46
C GLN A 799 13.87 17.57 -15.02
N HIS A 800 14.26 17.54 -16.29
CA HIS A 800 15.15 18.54 -16.90
C HIS A 800 14.42 19.62 -17.73
N THR A 801 13.10 19.72 -17.60
CA THR A 801 12.31 20.74 -18.31
C THR A 801 12.16 22.00 -17.46
N ASP A 802 12.43 23.18 -18.04
CA ASP A 802 12.16 24.45 -17.35
C ASP A 802 10.66 24.60 -17.04
N PRO A 803 10.29 25.05 -15.81
CA PRO A 803 8.88 25.18 -15.42
C PRO A 803 8.01 26.02 -16.36
N ALA A 804 8.53 27.09 -16.96
CA ALA A 804 7.76 27.95 -17.86
C ALA A 804 7.52 27.26 -19.22
N SER A 805 8.54 26.59 -19.76
CA SER A 805 8.39 25.77 -20.98
C SER A 805 7.39 24.64 -20.78
N LEU A 806 7.43 23.96 -19.62
CA LEU A 806 6.42 22.95 -19.32
C LEU A 806 5.02 23.58 -19.22
N ALA A 807 4.87 24.71 -18.54
CA ALA A 807 3.58 25.39 -18.43
C ALA A 807 2.98 25.75 -19.80
N VAL A 808 3.80 26.18 -20.77
CA VAL A 808 3.37 26.43 -22.16
C VAL A 808 2.92 25.14 -22.84
N ALA A 809 3.69 24.05 -22.72
CA ALA A 809 3.33 22.76 -23.31
C ALA A 809 2.05 22.18 -22.68
N THR A 810 1.94 22.25 -21.36
CA THR A 810 0.72 21.89 -20.62
C THR A 810 -0.44 22.77 -21.07
N ALA A 811 -0.29 24.09 -21.14
CA ALA A 811 -1.33 25.00 -21.58
C ALA A 811 -1.77 24.69 -23.01
N ALA A 812 -0.87 24.34 -23.93
CA ALA A 812 -1.20 23.94 -25.29
C ALA A 812 -2.00 22.61 -25.33
N ALA A 813 -1.59 21.62 -24.54
CA ALA A 813 -2.37 20.38 -24.35
C ALA A 813 -3.76 20.67 -23.73
N LEU A 814 -3.88 21.75 -22.95
CA LEU A 814 -5.15 22.27 -22.44
C LEU A 814 -5.87 23.21 -23.43
N ALA A 815 -5.22 23.77 -24.45
CA ALA A 815 -5.81 24.80 -25.31
C ALA A 815 -6.70 24.21 -26.42
N GLY A 816 -6.41 22.99 -26.89
CA GLY A 816 -7.37 22.16 -27.64
C GLY A 816 -8.50 21.62 -26.76
N THR A 817 -8.53 22.02 -25.49
CA THR A 817 -9.23 21.35 -24.40
C THR A 817 -9.79 22.41 -23.43
N PRO A 818 -10.80 23.23 -23.81
CA PRO A 818 -11.32 24.29 -22.93
C PRO A 818 -11.58 23.76 -21.52
N VAL A 819 -10.93 24.42 -20.55
CA VAL A 819 -10.56 23.95 -19.20
C VAL A 819 -11.60 23.05 -18.53
N GLY A 820 -11.49 21.78 -18.87
CA GLY A 820 -12.30 20.64 -18.45
C GLY A 820 -11.90 19.48 -19.37
N TRP A 821 -11.74 18.26 -18.86
CA TRP A 821 -11.28 17.11 -19.66
C TRP A 821 -12.44 16.30 -20.22
N PRO A 822 -12.36 15.77 -21.47
CA PRO A 822 -13.42 14.95 -22.03
C PRO A 822 -13.78 13.85 -21.03
N GLY A 823 -15.03 13.85 -20.62
CA GLY A 823 -15.67 12.67 -20.08
C GLY A 823 -15.71 11.58 -21.16
N PRO A 824 -16.21 10.41 -20.77
CA PRO A 824 -16.27 9.26 -21.67
C PRO A 824 -17.05 9.67 -22.91
N ALA A 825 -16.43 9.56 -24.07
CA ALA A 825 -17.14 9.74 -25.32
C ALA A 825 -18.26 8.69 -25.37
N ASP A 826 -19.51 9.14 -25.49
CA ASP A 826 -20.61 8.26 -25.87
C ASP A 826 -20.37 7.89 -27.33
N HIS A 827 -19.61 6.82 -27.57
CA HIS A 827 -19.39 6.26 -28.90
C HIS A 827 -20.65 5.50 -29.35
N ARG A 828 -21.78 6.22 -29.43
CA ARG A 828 -22.94 5.86 -30.22
C ARG A 828 -22.98 6.73 -31.47
N ASN A 829 -22.01 6.54 -32.36
CA ASN A 829 -22.19 6.90 -33.76
C ASN A 829 -21.81 5.70 -34.60
N GLY A 830 -22.85 5.05 -35.13
CA GLY A 830 -22.75 3.92 -36.02
C GLY A 830 -21.97 4.32 -37.27
N ALA A 831 -20.95 3.53 -37.58
CA ALA A 831 -20.55 3.38 -38.97
C ALA A 831 -21.70 2.64 -39.67
N GLU A 832 -22.50 3.37 -40.43
CA GLU A 832 -23.33 2.79 -41.48
C GLU A 832 -22.41 2.03 -42.44
N LEU A 833 -22.35 0.71 -42.27
CA LEU A 833 -21.93 -0.18 -43.34
C LEU A 833 -23.05 -0.19 -44.39
N PRO A 834 -22.74 -0.05 -45.69
CA PRO A 834 -23.77 -0.06 -46.72
C PRO A 834 -24.44 -1.42 -46.77
N ASP A 835 -25.76 -1.36 -46.63
CA ASP A 835 -26.74 -2.41 -46.79
C ASP A 835 -26.49 -3.21 -48.09
N GLN A 836 -26.06 -4.46 -47.95
CA GLN A 836 -26.22 -5.49 -48.97
C GLN A 836 -27.03 -6.62 -48.36
N GLY A 837 -28.34 -6.55 -48.62
CA GLY A 837 -29.31 -7.51 -48.16
C GLY A 837 -29.08 -8.94 -48.67
N LEU A 838 -29.60 -9.89 -47.90
CA LEU A 838 -30.37 -11.08 -48.30
C LEU A 838 -30.64 -11.94 -47.03
N PRO A 839 -31.65 -12.83 -47.03
CA PRO A 839 -32.75 -12.74 -46.07
C PRO A 839 -32.77 -13.82 -44.97
N THR A 840 -33.38 -13.41 -43.87
CA THR A 840 -34.30 -14.13 -42.98
C THR A 840 -34.43 -15.66 -43.16
N ARG A 841 -34.09 -16.40 -42.11
CA ARG A 841 -34.78 -17.65 -41.75
C ARG A 841 -35.09 -17.69 -40.26
N ALA A 842 -36.38 -17.54 -39.98
CA ALA A 842 -36.99 -17.77 -38.69
C ALA A 842 -36.96 -19.26 -38.32
N ILE A 843 -36.68 -19.57 -37.06
CA ILE A 843 -37.25 -20.74 -36.38
C ILE A 843 -37.66 -20.27 -34.97
N ALA A 844 -38.97 -20.18 -34.78
CA ALA A 844 -39.62 -20.12 -33.49
C ALA A 844 -39.91 -21.54 -33.01
N LEU A 845 -39.62 -21.84 -31.74
CA LEU A 845 -40.33 -22.86 -30.98
C LEU A 845 -40.51 -22.34 -29.55
N GLY A 846 -41.76 -22.32 -29.12
CA GLY A 846 -42.25 -21.69 -27.89
C GLY A 846 -42.12 -22.54 -26.62
N PRO A 847 -42.71 -22.05 -25.51
CA PRO A 847 -42.63 -22.58 -24.15
C PRO A 847 -43.71 -23.66 -23.91
N PRO A 848 -43.74 -24.38 -22.76
CA PRO A 848 -44.49 -23.89 -21.59
C PRO A 848 -44.05 -24.40 -20.18
N ASP A 849 -44.47 -23.63 -19.16
CA ASP A 849 -45.03 -23.98 -17.84
C ASP A 849 -44.57 -25.21 -17.02
N ASP A 850 -44.26 -24.99 -15.73
CA ASP A 850 -45.10 -25.46 -14.62
C ASP A 850 -44.61 -25.01 -13.22
N LEU A 851 -45.51 -24.35 -12.49
CA LEU A 851 -45.57 -24.13 -11.02
C LEU A 851 -46.16 -25.40 -10.35
N PRO A 852 -46.10 -25.66 -9.01
CA PRO A 852 -46.52 -24.71 -7.97
C PRO A 852 -45.97 -24.80 -6.51
N ALA A 853 -46.15 -23.68 -5.82
CA ALA A 853 -46.64 -23.43 -4.45
C ALA A 853 -46.38 -24.41 -3.27
N ASN A 854 -45.81 -23.85 -2.19
CA ASN A 854 -46.31 -23.83 -0.79
C ASN A 854 -45.20 -23.15 0.07
N GLY A 855 -45.38 -22.12 0.91
CA GLY A 855 -46.52 -21.74 1.73
C GLY A 855 -46.21 -22.07 3.20
N ALA A 856 -45.64 -21.13 3.97
CA ALA A 856 -45.91 -20.98 5.41
C ALA A 856 -45.13 -19.82 6.04
N SER A 857 -45.92 -18.89 6.56
CA SER A 857 -45.59 -17.79 7.46
C SER A 857 -45.01 -18.28 8.80
N ARG A 858 -44.00 -17.57 9.34
CA ARG A 858 -43.83 -17.42 10.79
C ARG A 858 -42.97 -16.21 11.13
N ALA A 859 -43.65 -15.21 11.70
CA ALA A 859 -43.08 -14.11 12.45
C ALA A 859 -42.32 -14.61 13.68
N LEU A 860 -41.20 -13.98 14.01
CA LEU A 860 -40.67 -13.88 15.37
C LEU A 860 -39.92 -12.55 15.52
N GLU A 861 -40.43 -11.72 16.42
CA GLU A 861 -39.85 -10.48 16.91
C GLU A 861 -38.51 -10.68 17.65
N PRO A 862 -37.70 -9.61 17.76
CA PRO A 862 -36.38 -9.67 18.38
C PRO A 862 -36.46 -9.52 19.91
N THR A 863 -35.54 -10.13 20.64
CA THR A 863 -35.26 -9.75 22.04
C THR A 863 -33.76 -9.52 22.28
N PRO A 864 -33.39 -8.47 23.05
CA PRO A 864 -32.01 -8.02 23.21
C PRO A 864 -31.40 -8.46 24.54
N ARG A 865 -30.08 -8.74 24.56
CA ARG A 865 -29.17 -8.68 25.74
C ARG A 865 -27.75 -8.51 25.20
N GLY A 866 -26.87 -7.63 25.66
CA GLY A 866 -26.83 -6.83 26.89
C GLY A 866 -25.62 -7.23 27.73
N ARG A 867 -24.62 -6.32 27.74
CA ARG A 867 -23.37 -6.24 28.53
C ARG A 867 -22.10 -6.85 27.93
#